data_AF-H3NPV5-F1
#
_entry.id   AF-H3NPV5-F1
#
_cell.length_a   1.000
_cell.length_b   1.000
_cell.length_c   1.000
_cell.angle_alpha   90.00
_cell.angle_beta   90.00
_cell.angle_gamma   90.00
#
_symmetry.space_group_name_H-M   'P 1'
#
loop_
_entity.id
_entity.type
_entity.pdbx_description
1 polymer ?
#
loop_
_entity_poly.entity_id
_entity_poly.type
_entity_poly.pdbx_seq_one_letter_code
_entity_poly.pdbx_strand_id
1 'polypeptide(L)'
;MKKFNSNKGAVTVFLTLILVPTLLITSIFVDVARVYLVSSLAESAGDLSLNGLLSNYDGDLLDWYGFMGSAQSMDDKMSSSEEDFKETISSKIEDKNFNFLTSKIEGEDKIITKMEKYNLSEPEMIRKSVIDFMKYRGPIEIVERIVDKIKNSGVKDFTKFANADKFEDLREQKQKFYEKESEFSNRVYNTYLKLDEYTNKTRDYGIDTVESLGKLNDKIKEAKNVYKFAHDKLFTKYRFVDGIDGNAEALSSMTKQLKPKSHYTEIINKDNTKFNSSHVIDKATVEKVLNDLDKDFQKLKIDITNINAQLDSHTLLKTKPGTKSSDANIWKWWRTFEDITSGSQMDNIVQVANNVGQYYLTLDMYNRVKIEGDDDGTVKTRLTETFNEVKTYMSQNIYKDGSGQFVRFANNAYEITNTYKNNLDYGQEKIKYLGSETTLDKAFSDLSETLYNTKIHNEEIIKLLDVIINGEKDGFLYLNEKVASLDDLKKLAKEYEQELKQWKKEADDAWDGSTPAKPEDDPAYLDLTDDDEIKKRDAHANKDDTVIGSLSSVVTDENVQILKDRLEAIKDGFIEMNKNLDDMTYNSIELTGVNKKAVSLDVFRKNMFKNGYNNNSSKYDGLVTNSEFNTNSTELFNDLFNNDYKQLDMARFKDINKSPTLIPEKNKVNVPKIYKYAYDMFHGKNKEELEEKKKEVSDAKDKAEKKLDELINLSRFKGEPQPTVKQEFTGPGGFSAGDVFKAGFEILQNIINLDLYNIRDDLYATAYAMSMFSYATYDNEGRFKLLPKSERKGLKSQDALAKYKSKDGVWFSDELNDEVKFKNRTLTGHRISKENNAAYMAEVEYLLFGETDENASNVDKAYGTIFAMKFALNYISAMSNFWSNDVLTYVAGAIQAATAGIVPIPLTKIIVISLLTTMETWKDLDRLEVGFPVEIYKPKAEDWVYQIPSVKNLPAIINDIMNPKNDETLDNDEGLTYSDYMTLFTALSFSGPNSARTYQRLAEVVQTNIGHKANKDDYSLKNSQVYYKLKTKLKVNPLLFTLPLFAKYTNGKIELEGWTTLDVDLIRGY
;
A
#
# COMPACT_ATOMS: atom_id res chain seq x y z
N MET A 1 129.81 54.50 -6.75
CA MET A 1 128.49 54.08 -7.27
C MET A 1 127.47 55.06 -6.70
N LYS A 2 126.83 56.04 -7.37
CA LYS A 2 126.25 56.14 -8.73
C LYS A 2 125.33 54.96 -9.08
N LYS A 3 124.22 54.83 -8.36
CA LYS A 3 122.93 54.28 -8.84
C LYS A 3 121.94 54.37 -7.69
N PHE A 4 120.87 55.15 -7.89
CA PHE A 4 119.56 55.19 -7.19
C PHE A 4 118.93 56.60 -7.21
N ASN A 5 119.38 57.48 -8.11
CA ASN A 5 118.74 58.77 -8.42
C ASN A 5 117.48 58.64 -9.31
N SER A 6 116.76 57.52 -9.22
CA SER A 6 115.52 57.28 -9.98
C SER A 6 114.30 56.94 -9.10
N ASN A 7 114.36 57.20 -7.79
CA ASN A 7 113.23 56.99 -6.87
C ASN A 7 112.36 58.23 -6.66
N LYS A 8 112.46 59.25 -7.53
CA LYS A 8 111.52 60.38 -7.50
C LYS A 8 110.16 59.91 -8.03
N GLY A 9 109.34 59.45 -7.11
CA GLY A 9 108.01 58.91 -7.38
C GLY A 9 107.79 57.49 -6.86
N ALA A 10 108.81 56.74 -6.42
CA ALA A 10 108.60 55.36 -5.91
C ALA A 10 107.75 55.33 -4.63
N VAL A 11 108.00 56.27 -3.70
CA VAL A 11 107.16 56.47 -2.51
C VAL A 11 105.76 56.94 -2.90
N THR A 12 105.65 57.83 -3.89
CA THR A 12 104.35 58.30 -4.39
C THR A 12 103.56 57.20 -5.08
N VAL A 13 104.20 56.34 -5.88
CA VAL A 13 103.59 55.19 -6.58
C VAL A 13 103.19 54.12 -5.58
N PHE A 14 104.05 53.78 -4.61
CA PHE A 14 103.74 52.84 -3.52
C PHE A 14 102.58 53.35 -2.65
N LEU A 15 102.62 54.63 -2.26
CA LEU A 15 101.54 55.27 -1.52
C LEU A 15 100.26 55.27 -2.35
N THR A 16 100.31 55.58 -3.65
CA THR A 16 99.13 55.53 -4.54
C THR A 16 98.59 54.10 -4.70
N LEU A 17 99.47 53.09 -4.79
CA LEU A 17 99.13 51.67 -4.89
C LEU A 17 98.40 51.13 -3.66
N ILE A 18 98.64 51.71 -2.48
CA ILE A 18 97.95 51.34 -1.22
C ILE A 18 96.74 52.25 -0.98
N LEU A 19 96.89 53.56 -1.19
CA LEU A 19 95.88 54.56 -0.88
C LEU A 19 94.65 54.42 -1.79
N VAL A 20 94.83 54.16 -3.09
CA VAL A 20 93.71 54.03 -4.02
C VAL A 20 92.82 52.82 -3.69
N PRO A 21 93.35 51.59 -3.49
CA PRO A 21 92.52 50.46 -3.06
C PRO A 21 91.91 50.66 -1.67
N THR A 22 92.64 51.25 -0.72
CA THR A 22 92.12 51.51 0.63
C THR A 22 90.96 52.50 0.60
N LEU A 23 91.09 53.62 -0.14
CA LEU A 23 90.02 54.59 -0.33
C LEU A 23 88.81 53.99 -1.05
N LEU A 24 89.02 53.10 -2.02
CA LEU A 24 87.95 52.40 -2.73
C LEU A 24 87.20 51.45 -1.78
N ILE A 25 87.91 50.63 -1.00
CA ILE A 25 87.30 49.72 -0.01
C ILE A 25 86.53 50.50 1.06
N THR A 26 87.11 51.56 1.63
CA THR A 26 86.38 52.40 2.60
C THR A 26 85.17 53.08 1.98
N SER A 27 85.23 53.42 0.69
CA SER A 27 84.09 54.00 -0.02
C SER A 27 82.96 53.01 -0.21
N ILE A 28 83.28 51.75 -0.54
CA ILE A 28 82.31 50.65 -0.58
C ILE A 28 81.67 50.45 0.80
N PHE A 29 82.46 50.37 1.88
CA PHE A 29 81.92 50.15 3.23
C PHE A 29 80.95 51.26 3.67
N VAL A 30 81.27 52.52 3.37
CA VAL A 30 80.38 53.65 3.68
C VAL A 30 79.09 53.57 2.86
N ASP A 31 79.15 53.27 1.57
CA ASP A 31 77.94 53.12 0.75
C ASP A 31 77.10 51.89 1.16
N VAL A 32 77.72 50.77 1.52
CA VAL A 32 77.03 49.58 2.06
C VAL A 32 76.38 49.89 3.42
N ALA A 33 77.07 50.60 4.32
CA ALA A 33 76.50 51.02 5.60
C ALA A 33 75.28 51.93 5.41
N ARG A 34 75.30 52.81 4.40
CA ARG A 34 74.15 53.66 4.03
C ARG A 34 72.97 52.83 3.53
N VAL A 35 73.20 51.80 2.73
CA VAL A 35 72.14 50.86 2.30
C VAL A 35 71.47 50.19 3.51
N TYR A 36 72.24 49.67 4.47
CA TYR A 36 71.67 49.09 5.70
C TYR A 36 70.92 50.12 6.55
N LEU A 37 71.42 51.35 6.66
CA LEU A 37 70.72 52.44 7.38
C LEU A 37 69.40 52.82 6.71
N VAL A 38 69.37 52.88 5.37
CA VAL A 38 68.12 53.11 4.62
C VAL A 38 67.17 51.93 4.77
N SER A 39 67.66 50.69 4.79
CA SER A 39 66.82 49.50 5.07
C SER A 39 66.13 49.59 6.42
N SER A 40 66.89 49.90 7.48
CA SER A 40 66.33 50.05 8.84
C SER A 40 65.36 51.24 8.94
N LEU A 41 65.66 52.35 8.25
CA LEU A 41 64.76 53.51 8.18
C LEU A 41 63.47 53.16 7.43
N ALA A 42 63.57 52.40 6.33
CA ALA A 42 62.43 51.98 5.54
C ALA A 42 61.54 50.97 6.28
N GLU A 43 62.15 50.03 7.02
CA GLU A 43 61.42 49.14 7.91
C GLU A 43 60.69 49.93 9.01
N SER A 44 61.37 50.88 9.64
CA SER A 44 60.78 51.72 10.69
C SER A 44 59.66 52.64 10.16
N ALA A 45 59.86 53.23 8.99
CA ALA A 45 58.86 54.06 8.33
C ALA A 45 57.65 53.21 7.88
N GLY A 46 57.91 52.02 7.34
CA GLY A 46 56.86 51.08 6.98
C GLY A 46 56.08 50.58 8.19
N ASP A 47 56.75 50.33 9.32
CA ASP A 47 56.10 49.99 10.58
C ASP A 47 55.25 51.14 11.12
N LEU A 48 55.74 52.38 11.06
CA LEU A 48 54.98 53.55 11.47
C LEU A 48 53.73 53.74 10.59
N SER A 49 53.89 53.67 9.27
CA SER A 49 52.79 53.79 8.31
C SER A 49 51.75 52.67 8.49
N LEU A 50 52.19 51.42 8.60
CA LEU A 50 51.30 50.28 8.82
C LEU A 50 50.64 50.33 10.20
N ASN A 51 51.34 50.68 11.28
CA ASN A 51 50.73 50.81 12.61
C ASN A 51 49.75 52.00 12.68
N GLY A 52 50.05 53.11 11.99
CA GLY A 52 49.12 54.23 11.81
C GLY A 52 47.89 53.84 10.99
N LEU A 53 48.05 52.97 9.98
CA LEU A 53 46.93 52.39 9.27
C LEU A 53 46.09 51.51 10.22
N LEU A 54 46.73 50.60 10.95
CA LEU A 54 46.11 49.72 11.94
C LEU A 54 45.47 50.47 13.11
N SER A 55 45.74 51.75 13.35
CA SER A 55 44.98 52.50 14.38
C SER A 55 43.50 52.70 13.99
N ASN A 56 43.12 52.43 12.74
CA ASN A 56 41.77 52.60 12.21
C ASN A 56 40.98 51.28 12.24
N TYR A 57 40.79 50.73 13.43
CA TYR A 57 39.95 49.55 13.65
C TYR A 57 38.46 49.88 13.74
N ASP A 58 37.63 48.85 13.61
CA ASP A 58 36.20 48.91 13.90
C ASP A 58 35.96 48.83 15.42
N GLY A 59 35.61 49.96 16.03
CA GLY A 59 35.38 50.05 17.47
C GLY A 59 34.12 49.32 17.95
N ASP A 60 33.06 49.28 17.15
CA ASP A 60 31.82 48.57 17.51
C ASP A 60 32.06 47.06 17.52
N LEU A 61 32.80 46.55 16.54
CA LEU A 61 33.16 45.13 16.45
C LEU A 61 34.04 44.67 17.63
N LEU A 62 35.01 45.50 18.04
CA LEU A 62 35.87 45.23 19.18
C LEU A 62 35.10 45.31 20.52
N ASP A 63 34.27 46.33 20.70
CA ASP A 63 33.47 46.54 21.92
C ASP A 63 32.46 45.39 22.13
N TRP A 64 31.74 45.00 21.06
CA TRP A 64 30.65 44.04 21.18
C TRP A 64 31.11 42.59 21.15
N TYR A 65 32.05 42.27 20.25
CA TYR A 65 32.45 40.88 19.99
C TYR A 65 33.92 40.61 20.30
N GLY A 66 34.72 41.64 20.61
CA GLY A 66 36.13 41.44 20.92
C GLY A 66 37.00 41.12 19.71
N PHE A 67 36.48 41.27 18.49
CA PHE A 67 37.22 41.04 17.26
C PHE A 67 37.95 42.32 16.84
N MET A 68 39.22 42.19 16.44
CA MET A 68 39.97 43.29 15.87
C MET A 68 40.06 43.14 14.35
N GLY A 69 39.62 44.19 13.65
CA GLY A 69 39.70 44.29 12.20
C GLY A 69 39.52 45.74 11.77
N SER A 70 39.82 46.02 10.50
CA SER A 70 39.72 47.37 9.95
C SER A 70 38.27 47.88 9.92
N ALA A 71 38.13 49.20 9.94
CA ALA A 71 36.86 49.84 9.59
C ALA A 71 36.40 49.47 8.16
N GLN A 72 35.08 49.57 7.92
CA GLN A 72 34.43 49.17 6.66
C GLN A 72 34.99 49.87 5.40
N SER A 73 35.47 51.12 5.52
CA SER A 73 36.10 51.87 4.42
C SER A 73 37.51 52.30 4.80
N MET A 74 38.49 51.83 4.03
CA MET A 74 39.92 52.02 4.33
C MET A 74 40.73 52.60 3.17
N ASP A 75 40.16 52.75 1.97
CA ASP A 75 40.94 53.09 0.77
C ASP A 75 41.59 54.48 0.87
N ASP A 76 40.87 55.46 1.44
CA ASP A 76 41.40 56.82 1.69
C ASP A 76 42.53 56.79 2.74
N LYS A 77 42.39 55.94 3.76
CA LYS A 77 43.38 55.81 4.85
C LYS A 77 44.63 55.05 4.41
N MET A 78 44.48 54.05 3.54
CA MET A 78 45.60 53.38 2.87
C MET A 78 46.39 54.39 2.05
N SER A 79 45.70 55.24 1.27
CA SER A 79 46.34 56.28 0.47
C SER A 79 47.10 57.29 1.33
N SER A 80 46.51 57.74 2.44
CA SER A 80 47.18 58.62 3.41
C SER A 80 48.42 57.96 4.04
N SER A 81 48.32 56.68 4.43
CA SER A 81 49.45 55.94 5.03
C SER A 81 50.59 55.68 4.03
N GLU A 82 50.26 55.47 2.75
CA GLU A 82 51.23 55.42 1.66
C GLU A 82 51.95 56.76 1.46
N GLU A 83 51.20 57.87 1.54
CA GLU A 83 51.77 59.22 1.46
C GLU A 83 52.69 59.49 2.66
N ASP A 84 52.28 59.15 3.88
CA ASP A 84 53.11 59.25 5.09
C ASP A 84 54.40 58.44 4.96
N PHE A 85 54.35 57.25 4.35
CA PHE A 85 55.54 56.45 4.05
C PHE A 85 56.45 57.16 3.04
N LYS A 86 55.88 57.61 1.91
CA LYS A 86 56.61 58.34 0.86
C LYS A 86 57.25 59.61 1.41
N GLU A 87 56.52 60.38 2.23
CA GLU A 87 57.01 61.57 2.89
C GLU A 87 58.07 61.22 3.94
N THR A 88 57.93 60.18 4.76
CA THR A 88 58.97 59.80 5.74
C THR A 88 60.30 59.40 5.07
N ILE A 89 60.22 58.71 3.93
CA ILE A 89 61.38 58.36 3.11
C ILE A 89 61.97 59.60 2.40
N SER A 90 61.12 60.57 2.03
CA SER A 90 61.52 61.77 1.26
C SER A 90 61.85 63.00 2.13
N SER A 91 61.35 63.11 3.35
CA SER A 91 61.38 64.32 4.20
C SER A 91 62.70 64.52 4.94
N LYS A 92 63.63 63.56 4.89
CA LYS A 92 65.02 63.78 5.33
C LYS A 92 65.89 64.51 4.29
N ILE A 93 65.27 65.19 3.31
CA ILE A 93 65.93 65.88 2.19
C ILE A 93 66.07 67.41 2.39
N GLU A 94 65.51 68.02 3.44
CA GLU A 94 65.50 69.50 3.57
C GLU A 94 66.50 70.14 4.56
N ASP A 95 67.61 69.47 4.91
CA ASP A 95 68.74 70.19 5.52
C ASP A 95 69.85 70.41 4.48
N LYS A 96 69.94 71.65 3.99
CA LYS A 96 70.63 72.09 2.75
C LYS A 96 72.14 71.80 2.65
N ASN A 97 72.75 71.09 3.59
CA ASN A 97 74.21 70.97 3.64
C ASN A 97 74.78 69.54 3.57
N PHE A 98 74.03 68.44 3.72
CA PHE A 98 74.59 67.08 3.48
C PHE A 98 73.51 66.02 3.21
N ASN A 99 73.39 65.57 1.96
CA ASN A 99 72.40 64.58 1.50
C ASN A 99 72.89 63.13 1.75
N PHE A 100 72.94 62.70 3.02
CA PHE A 100 73.55 61.42 3.40
C PHE A 100 72.65 60.19 3.16
N LEU A 101 71.32 60.30 3.05
CA LEU A 101 70.39 59.14 2.99
C LEU A 101 69.42 59.17 1.79
N THR A 102 69.82 59.75 0.66
CA THR A 102 68.94 59.85 -0.53
C THR A 102 68.58 58.47 -1.10
N SER A 103 67.30 58.15 -1.07
CA SER A 103 66.72 56.96 -1.71
C SER A 103 65.55 57.36 -2.61
N LYS A 104 65.29 56.56 -3.64
CA LYS A 104 64.18 56.75 -4.58
C LYS A 104 63.34 55.49 -4.61
N ILE A 105 62.02 55.63 -4.55
CA ILE A 105 61.07 54.54 -4.76
C ILE A 105 61.04 54.21 -6.26
N GLU A 106 61.23 52.94 -6.61
CA GLU A 106 61.16 52.45 -7.98
C GLU A 106 59.88 51.61 -8.20
N GLY A 107 59.07 51.99 -9.20
CA GLY A 107 58.25 51.05 -9.96
C GLY A 107 56.82 50.71 -9.49
N GLU A 108 56.29 51.25 -8.38
CA GLU A 108 54.92 50.91 -7.93
C GLU A 108 54.08 52.14 -7.57
N ASP A 109 52.87 52.24 -8.17
CA ASP A 109 51.89 53.31 -7.89
C ASP A 109 51.15 53.08 -6.56
N LYS A 110 50.92 51.81 -6.17
CA LYS A 110 50.35 51.39 -4.88
C LYS A 110 51.35 50.53 -4.11
N ILE A 111 51.63 50.93 -2.87
CA ILE A 111 52.67 50.35 -2.01
C ILE A 111 52.05 49.51 -0.88
N ILE A 112 50.84 49.86 -0.42
CA ILE A 112 50.11 49.15 0.62
C ILE A 112 48.92 48.43 0.00
N THR A 113 48.78 47.15 0.32
CA THR A 113 47.73 46.27 -0.21
C THR A 113 47.01 45.51 0.90
N LYS A 114 45.72 45.23 0.68
CA LYS A 114 44.92 44.32 1.51
C LYS A 114 45.32 42.89 1.17
N MET A 115 45.51 42.06 2.17
CA MET A 115 45.78 40.63 1.96
C MET A 115 44.45 39.90 1.70
N GLU A 116 44.13 39.59 0.44
CA GLU A 116 42.78 39.16 0.01
C GLU A 116 42.13 38.03 0.83
N LYS A 117 42.92 37.10 1.41
CA LYS A 117 42.45 35.95 2.21
C LYS A 117 42.52 36.15 3.73
N TYR A 118 42.64 37.39 4.19
CA TYR A 118 42.88 37.72 5.60
C TYR A 118 41.89 38.77 6.11
N ASN A 119 40.63 38.62 5.74
CA ASN A 119 39.51 39.39 6.27
C ASN A 119 38.70 38.53 7.25
N LEU A 120 37.85 39.16 8.06
CA LEU A 120 37.04 38.49 9.08
C LEU A 120 35.85 37.69 8.50
N SER A 121 35.77 37.52 7.19
CA SER A 121 34.83 36.60 6.55
C SER A 121 35.40 35.17 6.43
N GLU A 122 36.73 35.04 6.56
CA GLU A 122 37.42 33.76 6.46
C GLU A 122 37.37 32.99 7.80
N PRO A 123 37.00 31.70 7.79
CA PRO A 123 36.80 30.94 9.03
C PRO A 123 38.05 30.81 9.90
N GLU A 124 39.24 30.73 9.31
CA GLU A 124 40.51 30.72 10.07
C GLU A 124 40.76 32.04 10.81
N MET A 125 40.35 33.17 10.22
CA MET A 125 40.49 34.49 10.86
C MET A 125 39.52 34.64 12.02
N ILE A 126 38.28 34.16 11.85
CA ILE A 126 37.29 34.11 12.93
C ILE A 126 37.75 33.18 14.06
N ARG A 127 38.19 31.95 13.73
CA ARG A 127 38.73 30.99 14.70
C ARG A 127 39.83 31.62 15.53
N LYS A 128 40.82 32.25 14.87
CA LYS A 128 41.91 32.93 15.57
C LYS A 128 41.41 34.07 16.47
N SER A 129 40.52 34.92 15.98
CA SER A 129 39.95 36.04 16.75
C SER A 129 39.22 35.56 18.01
N VAL A 130 38.42 34.50 17.89
CA VAL A 130 37.72 33.86 19.01
C VAL A 130 38.72 33.27 20.01
N ILE A 131 39.72 32.53 19.55
CA ILE A 131 40.73 31.91 20.42
C ILE A 131 41.54 32.97 21.16
N ASP A 132 42.01 34.03 20.47
CA ASP A 132 42.81 35.10 21.08
C ASP A 132 41.98 35.88 22.11
N PHE A 133 40.69 36.12 21.85
CA PHE A 133 39.76 36.69 22.80
C PHE A 133 39.57 35.81 24.05
N MET A 134 39.45 34.49 23.86
CA MET A 134 39.17 33.54 24.95
C MET A 134 40.41 33.13 25.75
N LYS A 135 41.62 33.28 25.18
CA LYS A 135 42.90 32.84 25.76
C LYS A 135 43.13 33.31 27.20
N TYR A 136 42.70 34.53 27.52
CA TYR A 136 42.86 35.13 28.86
C TYR A 136 41.58 35.14 29.69
N ARG A 137 40.46 34.66 29.13
CA ARG A 137 39.14 34.65 29.76
C ARG A 137 38.71 33.28 30.30
N GLY A 138 39.53 32.25 30.10
CA GLY A 138 39.52 30.99 30.85
C GLY A 138 38.22 30.17 30.78
N PRO A 139 38.09 29.20 29.86
CA PRO A 139 36.88 28.38 29.69
C PRO A 139 36.67 27.27 30.72
N ILE A 140 37.51 27.20 31.75
CA ILE A 140 37.51 26.13 32.77
C ILE A 140 36.12 26.00 33.41
N GLU A 141 35.43 27.12 33.65
CA GLU A 141 34.11 27.14 34.29
C GLU A 141 33.00 26.51 33.41
N ILE A 142 33.13 26.58 32.08
CA ILE A 142 32.17 25.96 31.14
C ILE A 142 32.45 24.46 31.00
N VAL A 143 33.73 24.08 30.89
CA VAL A 143 34.14 22.68 30.79
C VAL A 143 33.84 21.92 32.08
N GLU A 144 34.14 22.48 33.25
CA GLU A 144 33.84 21.87 34.55
C GLU A 144 32.33 21.66 34.72
N ARG A 145 31.49 22.65 34.35
CA ARG A 145 30.02 22.52 34.47
C ARG A 145 29.44 21.44 33.54
N ILE A 146 29.95 21.31 32.32
CA ILE A 146 29.51 20.25 31.38
C ILE A 146 29.99 18.89 31.89
N VAL A 147 31.27 18.77 32.26
CA VAL A 147 31.86 17.53 32.80
C VAL A 147 31.11 17.09 34.05
N ASP A 148 30.80 18.00 34.97
CA ASP A 148 30.10 17.69 36.21
C ASP A 148 28.66 17.27 35.95
N LYS A 149 27.93 17.95 35.07
CA LYS A 149 26.57 17.54 34.70
C LYS A 149 26.55 16.18 34.01
N ILE A 150 27.50 15.92 33.10
CA ILE A 150 27.62 14.66 32.38
C ILE A 150 28.03 13.53 33.34
N LYS A 151 28.99 13.74 34.25
CA LYS A 151 29.38 12.76 35.28
C LYS A 151 28.26 12.49 36.29
N ASN A 152 27.48 13.51 36.65
CA ASN A 152 26.38 13.39 37.61
C ASN A 152 25.05 12.97 36.94
N SER A 153 24.99 12.82 35.61
CA SER A 153 23.78 12.46 34.85
C SER A 153 23.32 11.00 35.01
N GLY A 154 24.04 10.18 35.79
CA GLY A 154 23.72 8.76 36.00
C GLY A 154 24.17 7.81 34.89
N VAL A 155 24.65 8.31 33.74
CA VAL A 155 25.22 7.51 32.66
C VAL A 155 26.65 7.08 33.03
N LYS A 156 26.78 5.93 33.70
CA LYS A 156 28.09 5.34 34.04
C LYS A 156 28.81 4.71 32.85
N ASP A 157 28.07 4.43 31.77
CA ASP A 157 28.59 3.74 30.59
C ASP A 157 28.06 4.40 29.31
N PHE A 158 28.88 5.29 28.73
CA PHE A 158 28.56 5.99 27.49
C PHE A 158 28.62 5.07 26.25
N THR A 159 29.02 3.79 26.39
CA THR A 159 28.96 2.84 25.26
C THR A 159 27.52 2.62 24.77
N LYS A 160 26.52 2.77 25.65
CA LYS A 160 25.09 2.76 25.29
C LYS A 160 24.69 3.88 24.32
N PHE A 161 25.41 5.01 24.34
CA PHE A 161 25.22 6.09 23.37
C PHE A 161 25.78 5.75 21.99
N ALA A 162 26.91 5.04 21.96
CA ALA A 162 27.59 4.67 20.72
C ALA A 162 26.82 3.60 19.90
N ASN A 163 25.87 2.90 20.54
CA ASN A 163 25.01 1.91 19.89
C ASN A 163 23.55 2.40 19.70
N ALA A 164 23.24 3.66 20.03
CA ALA A 164 21.88 4.21 19.98
C ALA A 164 21.28 4.23 18.56
N ASP A 165 22.10 4.48 17.54
CA ASP A 165 21.72 4.39 16.12
C ASP A 165 21.35 2.95 15.74
N LYS A 166 22.15 1.96 16.18
CA LYS A 166 21.87 0.54 15.97
C LYS A 166 20.59 0.08 16.66
N PHE A 167 20.21 0.69 17.79
CA PHE A 167 18.97 0.37 18.49
C PHE A 167 17.73 0.92 17.79
N GLU A 168 17.84 2.06 17.10
CA GLU A 168 16.78 2.58 16.24
C GLU A 168 16.57 1.67 15.02
N ASP A 169 17.65 1.25 14.36
CA ASP A 169 17.60 0.28 13.25
C ASP A 169 16.99 -1.06 13.72
N LEU A 170 17.48 -1.61 14.85
CA LEU A 170 16.96 -2.85 15.43
C LEU A 170 15.46 -2.76 15.78
N ARG A 171 15.00 -1.61 16.28
CA ARG A 171 13.58 -1.35 16.54
C ARG A 171 12.78 -1.46 15.26
N GLU A 172 13.19 -0.73 14.22
CA GLU A 172 12.47 -0.70 12.95
C GLU A 172 12.39 -2.08 12.33
N GLN A 173 13.49 -2.83 12.31
CA GLN A 173 13.44 -4.20 11.78
C GLN A 173 12.61 -5.14 12.63
N LYS A 174 12.67 -5.02 13.96
CA LYS A 174 11.83 -5.82 14.86
C LYS A 174 10.35 -5.55 14.57
N GLN A 175 9.97 -4.28 14.40
CA GLN A 175 8.60 -3.91 14.02
C GLN A 175 8.22 -4.45 12.63
N LYS A 176 9.04 -4.21 11.60
CA LYS A 176 8.82 -4.70 10.23
C LYS A 176 8.65 -6.22 10.17
N PHE A 177 9.48 -6.96 10.91
CA PHE A 177 9.37 -8.41 11.03
C PHE A 177 8.01 -8.85 11.57
N TYR A 178 7.57 -8.34 12.72
CA TYR A 178 6.29 -8.73 13.30
C TYR A 178 5.08 -8.23 12.50
N GLU A 179 5.20 -7.10 11.81
CA GLU A 179 4.19 -6.65 10.85
C GLU A 179 4.06 -7.61 9.67
N LYS A 180 5.19 -8.08 9.14
CA LYS A 180 5.19 -9.11 8.09
C LYS A 180 4.67 -10.45 8.57
N GLU A 181 4.98 -10.84 9.81
CA GLU A 181 4.39 -12.02 10.45
C GLU A 181 2.87 -11.93 10.52
N SER A 182 2.36 -10.76 10.93
CA SER A 182 0.94 -10.49 11.06
C SER A 182 0.24 -10.43 9.70
N GLU A 183 0.81 -9.71 8.73
CA GLU A 183 0.33 -9.65 7.35
C GLU A 183 0.21 -11.07 6.77
N PHE A 184 1.26 -11.86 6.91
CA PHE A 184 1.30 -13.21 6.39
C PHE A 184 0.27 -14.13 7.07
N SER A 185 0.21 -14.12 8.41
CA SER A 185 -0.78 -14.91 9.16
C SER A 185 -2.21 -14.53 8.80
N ASN A 186 -2.47 -13.24 8.56
CA ASN A 186 -3.75 -12.73 8.11
C ASN A 186 -4.11 -13.22 6.70
N ARG A 187 -3.15 -13.26 5.78
CA ARG A 187 -3.37 -13.84 4.44
C ARG A 187 -3.67 -15.34 4.51
N VAL A 188 -2.96 -16.09 5.35
CA VAL A 188 -3.24 -17.51 5.62
C VAL A 188 -4.67 -17.68 6.14
N TYR A 189 -5.11 -16.83 7.07
CA TYR A 189 -6.48 -16.83 7.59
C TYR A 189 -7.53 -16.62 6.49
N ASN A 190 -7.35 -15.61 5.62
CA ASN A 190 -8.27 -15.35 4.51
C ASN A 190 -8.34 -16.52 3.52
N THR A 191 -7.21 -17.15 3.20
CA THR A 191 -7.17 -18.39 2.40
C THR A 191 -7.90 -19.54 3.11
N TYR A 192 -7.71 -19.68 4.42
CA TYR A 192 -8.41 -20.68 5.23
C TYR A 192 -9.93 -20.50 5.21
N LEU A 193 -10.44 -19.27 5.29
CA LEU A 193 -11.88 -19.01 5.25
C LEU A 193 -12.55 -19.57 3.99
N LYS A 194 -11.90 -19.43 2.82
CA LYS A 194 -12.39 -20.01 1.56
C LYS A 194 -12.20 -21.52 1.48
N LEU A 195 -11.12 -22.05 2.05
CA LEU A 195 -10.92 -23.50 2.15
C LEU A 195 -11.98 -24.15 3.06
N ASP A 196 -12.34 -23.49 4.16
CA ASP A 196 -13.43 -23.91 5.04
C ASP A 196 -14.78 -23.87 4.29
N GLU A 197 -15.06 -22.78 3.55
CA GLU A 197 -16.22 -22.69 2.64
C GLU A 197 -16.25 -23.85 1.64
N TYR A 198 -15.11 -24.21 1.04
CA TYR A 198 -14.98 -25.34 0.14
C TYR A 198 -15.32 -26.66 0.84
N THR A 199 -14.79 -26.90 2.04
CA THR A 199 -15.10 -28.13 2.79
C THR A 199 -16.57 -28.22 3.20
N ASN A 200 -17.21 -27.10 3.52
CA ASN A 200 -18.62 -27.05 3.87
C ASN A 200 -19.51 -27.29 2.64
N LYS A 201 -19.26 -26.59 1.52
CA LYS A 201 -20.00 -26.81 0.26
C LYS A 201 -19.86 -28.23 -0.26
N THR A 202 -18.65 -28.79 -0.26
CA THR A 202 -18.45 -30.18 -0.71
C THR A 202 -19.19 -31.19 0.18
N ARG A 203 -19.32 -30.91 1.49
CA ARG A 203 -20.11 -31.73 2.42
C ARG A 203 -21.60 -31.62 2.14
N ASP A 204 -22.12 -30.40 1.96
CA ASP A 204 -23.52 -30.15 1.63
C ASP A 204 -23.94 -30.81 0.31
N TYR A 205 -23.01 -30.85 -0.66
CA TYR A 205 -23.22 -31.46 -1.97
C TYR A 205 -22.96 -32.98 -2.00
N GLY A 206 -22.46 -33.56 -0.91
CA GLY A 206 -22.15 -34.99 -0.84
C GLY A 206 -21.00 -35.42 -1.76
N ILE A 207 -19.99 -34.57 -1.90
CA ILE A 207 -18.78 -34.79 -2.74
C ILE A 207 -17.48 -34.58 -1.94
N ASP A 208 -17.58 -34.49 -0.61
CA ASP A 208 -16.48 -34.30 0.33
C ASP A 208 -15.54 -35.51 0.45
N THR A 209 -16.03 -36.72 0.14
CA THR A 209 -15.26 -37.96 0.19
C THR A 209 -15.32 -38.77 -1.09
N VAL A 210 -14.30 -39.60 -1.29
CA VAL A 210 -14.24 -40.61 -2.36
C VAL A 210 -15.44 -41.57 -2.31
N GLU A 211 -15.95 -41.90 -1.12
CA GLU A 211 -17.12 -42.75 -0.96
C GLU A 211 -18.41 -42.05 -1.42
N SER A 212 -18.64 -40.81 -0.97
CA SER A 212 -19.80 -40.00 -1.39
C SER A 212 -19.79 -39.75 -2.89
N LEU A 213 -18.61 -39.43 -3.45
CA LEU A 213 -18.40 -39.27 -4.89
C LEU A 213 -18.60 -40.58 -5.66
N GLY A 214 -18.22 -41.73 -5.07
CA GLY A 214 -18.48 -43.05 -5.63
C GLY A 214 -19.97 -43.36 -5.74
N LYS A 215 -20.75 -43.08 -4.68
CA LYS A 215 -22.22 -43.21 -4.70
C LYS A 215 -22.84 -42.32 -5.77
N LEU A 216 -22.33 -41.11 -5.96
CA LEU A 216 -22.78 -40.21 -7.01
C LEU A 216 -22.46 -40.77 -8.41
N ASN A 217 -21.26 -41.28 -8.62
CA ASN A 217 -20.84 -41.89 -9.87
C ASN A 217 -21.72 -43.12 -10.22
N ASP A 218 -22.08 -43.94 -9.24
CA ASP A 218 -22.97 -45.08 -9.46
C ASP A 218 -24.36 -44.62 -9.93
N LYS A 219 -24.91 -43.53 -9.39
CA LYS A 219 -26.15 -42.91 -9.89
C LYS A 219 -26.03 -42.43 -11.33
N ILE A 220 -24.89 -41.83 -11.68
CA ILE A 220 -24.62 -41.32 -13.03
C ILE A 220 -24.50 -42.48 -14.04
N LYS A 221 -23.84 -43.58 -13.67
CA LYS A 221 -23.70 -44.78 -14.52
C LYS A 221 -25.04 -45.43 -14.89
N GLU A 222 -26.04 -45.32 -14.01
CA GLU A 222 -27.39 -45.80 -14.31
C GLU A 222 -28.08 -45.02 -15.44
N ALA A 223 -27.53 -43.88 -15.89
CA ALA A 223 -28.12 -43.10 -16.98
C ALA A 223 -28.34 -43.94 -18.24
N LYS A 224 -27.33 -44.70 -18.67
CA LYS A 224 -27.46 -45.55 -19.86
C LYS A 224 -28.56 -46.61 -19.67
N ASN A 225 -28.66 -47.21 -18.50
CA ASN A 225 -29.69 -48.23 -18.19
C ASN A 225 -31.09 -47.64 -18.19
N VAL A 226 -31.28 -46.49 -17.52
CA VAL A 226 -32.57 -45.79 -17.44
C VAL A 226 -33.02 -45.34 -18.82
N TYR A 227 -32.13 -44.71 -19.61
CA TYR A 227 -32.43 -44.27 -20.97
C TYR A 227 -32.67 -45.44 -21.93
N LYS A 228 -31.90 -46.54 -21.81
CA LYS A 228 -32.12 -47.76 -22.60
C LYS A 228 -33.46 -48.39 -22.27
N PHE A 229 -33.81 -48.50 -21.00
CA PHE A 229 -35.10 -49.04 -20.58
C PHE A 229 -36.26 -48.19 -21.10
N ALA A 230 -36.16 -46.85 -21.01
CA ALA A 230 -37.13 -45.93 -21.58
C ALA A 230 -37.27 -46.11 -23.09
N HIS A 231 -36.14 -46.21 -23.81
CA HIS A 231 -36.08 -46.44 -25.24
C HIS A 231 -36.76 -47.77 -25.61
N ASP A 232 -36.37 -48.87 -24.97
CA ASP A 232 -36.93 -50.19 -25.23
C ASP A 232 -38.45 -50.24 -24.91
N LYS A 233 -38.91 -49.56 -23.85
CA LYS A 233 -40.34 -49.49 -23.52
C LYS A 233 -41.16 -48.66 -24.51
N LEU A 234 -40.60 -47.57 -25.01
CA LEU A 234 -41.16 -46.80 -26.11
C LEU A 234 -41.33 -47.64 -27.39
N PHE A 235 -40.39 -48.55 -27.65
CA PHE A 235 -40.44 -49.45 -28.82
C PHE A 235 -41.39 -50.65 -28.66
N THR A 236 -41.57 -51.16 -27.43
CA THR A 236 -42.22 -52.47 -27.20
C THR A 236 -43.64 -52.43 -26.63
N LYS A 237 -44.07 -51.37 -25.95
CA LYS A 237 -45.34 -51.34 -25.21
C LYS A 237 -46.33 -50.30 -25.73
N TYR A 238 -46.80 -50.49 -26.96
CA TYR A 238 -48.08 -49.92 -27.40
C TYR A 238 -49.19 -50.93 -27.06
N ARG A 239 -49.98 -50.70 -26.00
CA ARG A 239 -51.14 -51.55 -25.71
C ARG A 239 -52.33 -51.16 -26.60
N PHE A 240 -53.00 -52.20 -27.11
CA PHE A 240 -54.31 -52.19 -27.75
C PHE A 240 -55.31 -51.33 -26.96
N VAL A 241 -55.96 -50.37 -27.62
CA VAL A 241 -57.23 -49.82 -27.12
C VAL A 241 -58.31 -50.78 -27.62
N ASP A 242 -58.96 -51.50 -26.71
CA ASP A 242 -60.15 -52.29 -27.05
C ASP A 242 -61.16 -51.37 -27.76
N GLY A 243 -61.48 -51.68 -29.02
CA GLY A 243 -62.44 -50.93 -29.84
C GLY A 243 -61.95 -50.40 -31.20
N ILE A 244 -60.66 -50.54 -31.54
CA ILE A 244 -60.14 -50.08 -32.85
C ILE A 244 -60.71 -50.91 -34.03
N ASP A 245 -60.96 -52.21 -33.84
CA ASP A 245 -61.57 -53.07 -34.87
C ASP A 245 -62.94 -52.51 -35.33
N GLY A 246 -63.72 -51.92 -34.42
CA GLY A 246 -65.02 -51.32 -34.75
C GLY A 246 -64.92 -49.99 -35.50
N ASN A 247 -63.85 -49.22 -35.31
CA ASN A 247 -63.70 -47.89 -35.89
C ASN A 247 -63.09 -47.89 -37.30
N ALA A 248 -62.18 -48.82 -37.60
CA ALA A 248 -61.65 -49.00 -38.96
C ALA A 248 -62.70 -49.57 -39.92
N GLU A 249 -63.50 -50.54 -39.47
CA GLU A 249 -64.68 -51.01 -40.22
C GLU A 249 -65.77 -49.95 -40.34
N ALA A 250 -65.97 -49.09 -39.32
CA ALA A 250 -66.91 -47.96 -39.39
C ALA A 250 -66.48 -46.92 -40.45
N LEU A 251 -65.19 -46.59 -40.57
CA LEU A 251 -64.68 -45.70 -41.61
C LEU A 251 -64.86 -46.28 -43.02
N SER A 252 -64.58 -47.58 -43.20
CA SER A 252 -64.71 -48.32 -44.46
C SER A 252 -66.16 -48.53 -44.92
N SER A 253 -67.09 -48.71 -43.97
CA SER A 253 -68.50 -49.01 -44.25
C SER A 253 -69.37 -47.77 -44.51
N MET A 254 -68.97 -46.59 -44.01
CA MET A 254 -69.73 -45.34 -44.16
C MET A 254 -69.75 -44.77 -45.59
N THR A 255 -68.76 -45.09 -46.44
CA THR A 255 -68.72 -44.70 -47.86
C THR A 255 -69.86 -45.31 -48.70
N LYS A 256 -70.43 -46.44 -48.25
CA LYS A 256 -71.44 -47.20 -49.01
C LYS A 256 -72.89 -46.73 -48.81
N GLN A 257 -73.16 -45.79 -47.90
CA GLN A 257 -74.54 -45.38 -47.54
C GLN A 257 -74.87 -43.90 -47.81
N LEU A 258 -74.12 -43.23 -48.71
CA LEU A 258 -74.37 -41.83 -49.06
C LEU A 258 -75.56 -41.70 -50.04
N LYS A 259 -76.74 -41.31 -49.53
CA LYS A 259 -77.89 -40.92 -50.38
C LYS A 259 -78.08 -39.39 -50.38
N PRO A 260 -78.06 -38.72 -51.55
CA PRO A 260 -78.36 -37.29 -51.63
C PRO A 260 -79.88 -37.00 -51.69
N LYS A 261 -80.25 -35.80 -51.20
CA LYS A 261 -81.29 -34.93 -51.77
C LYS A 261 -82.74 -35.44 -51.84
N SER A 262 -83.38 -35.84 -50.73
CA SER A 262 -84.84 -36.08 -50.75
C SER A 262 -85.68 -35.48 -49.62
N HIS A 263 -85.14 -35.14 -48.44
CA HIS A 263 -86.01 -34.70 -47.34
C HIS A 263 -86.46 -33.22 -47.43
N TYR A 264 -85.58 -32.28 -47.79
CA TYR A 264 -85.92 -30.85 -47.81
C TYR A 264 -86.40 -30.32 -49.17
N THR A 265 -86.10 -31.04 -50.25
CA THR A 265 -86.57 -30.71 -51.61
C THR A 265 -88.08 -30.99 -51.76
N GLU A 266 -88.63 -31.92 -50.97
CA GLU A 266 -90.07 -32.21 -50.93
C GLU A 266 -90.87 -31.18 -50.09
N ILE A 267 -90.24 -30.51 -49.11
CA ILE A 267 -90.91 -29.53 -48.24
C ILE A 267 -91.15 -28.20 -48.97
N ILE A 268 -90.21 -27.76 -49.82
CA ILE A 268 -90.35 -26.51 -50.61
C ILE A 268 -91.43 -26.61 -51.68
N ASN A 269 -91.71 -27.83 -52.19
CA ASN A 269 -92.70 -28.01 -53.23
C ASN A 269 -94.13 -28.22 -52.70
N LYS A 270 -94.35 -28.39 -51.39
CA LYS A 270 -95.67 -28.70 -50.80
C LYS A 270 -96.45 -27.50 -50.23
N ASP A 271 -95.90 -26.28 -50.17
CA ASP A 271 -96.64 -25.10 -49.66
C ASP A 271 -96.29 -23.80 -50.41
N ASN A 272 -96.25 -23.86 -51.75
CA ASN A 272 -96.01 -22.69 -52.62
C ASN A 272 -97.15 -21.65 -52.61
N THR A 273 -98.15 -21.78 -51.75
CA THR A 273 -99.30 -20.87 -51.63
C THR A 273 -99.35 -20.06 -50.33
N LYS A 274 -98.34 -20.15 -49.44
CA LYS A 274 -98.32 -19.41 -48.15
C LYS A 274 -97.09 -18.54 -47.85
N PHE A 275 -96.18 -18.33 -48.79
CA PHE A 275 -95.02 -17.43 -48.60
C PHE A 275 -95.23 -15.98 -49.11
N ASN A 276 -96.46 -15.61 -49.47
CA ASN A 276 -96.81 -14.24 -49.86
C ASN A 276 -97.68 -13.57 -48.78
N SER A 277 -97.06 -12.98 -47.77
CA SER A 277 -97.46 -11.72 -47.09
C SER A 277 -96.73 -11.56 -45.74
N SER A 278 -95.89 -10.52 -45.67
CA SER A 278 -95.35 -9.85 -44.47
C SER A 278 -94.85 -10.69 -43.28
N HIS A 279 -94.03 -11.74 -43.50
CA HIS A 279 -93.32 -12.45 -42.43
C HIS A 279 -91.85 -12.77 -42.78
N VAL A 280 -90.95 -11.92 -42.26
CA VAL A 280 -89.49 -11.97 -41.94
C VAL A 280 -88.45 -12.85 -42.70
N ILE A 281 -88.77 -13.91 -43.46
CA ILE A 281 -87.72 -14.70 -44.19
C ILE A 281 -88.01 -14.76 -45.69
N ASP A 282 -87.09 -14.24 -46.52
CA ASP A 282 -87.26 -14.22 -47.98
C ASP A 282 -86.85 -15.55 -48.65
N LYS A 283 -87.48 -15.87 -49.79
CA LYS A 283 -87.23 -17.09 -50.57
C LYS A 283 -85.78 -17.21 -51.09
N ALA A 284 -85.15 -16.10 -51.46
CA ALA A 284 -83.77 -16.09 -51.93
C ALA A 284 -82.79 -16.43 -50.80
N THR A 285 -83.10 -16.11 -49.54
CA THR A 285 -82.32 -16.52 -48.36
C THR A 285 -82.37 -18.03 -48.15
N VAL A 286 -83.53 -18.68 -48.33
CA VAL A 286 -83.65 -20.14 -48.23
C VAL A 286 -82.93 -20.85 -49.38
N GLU A 287 -83.07 -20.35 -50.61
CA GLU A 287 -82.38 -20.88 -51.80
C GLU A 287 -80.85 -20.75 -51.68
N LYS A 288 -80.36 -19.65 -51.09
CA LYS A 288 -78.94 -19.46 -50.81
C LYS A 288 -78.39 -20.52 -49.84
N VAL A 289 -79.08 -20.76 -48.73
CA VAL A 289 -78.68 -21.79 -47.74
C VAL A 289 -78.67 -23.19 -48.36
N LEU A 290 -79.60 -23.50 -49.27
CA LEU A 290 -79.61 -24.77 -49.99
C LEU A 290 -78.45 -24.93 -50.99
N ASN A 291 -78.09 -23.85 -51.69
CA ASN A 291 -76.96 -23.86 -52.62
C ASN A 291 -75.62 -23.97 -51.87
N ASP A 292 -75.47 -23.25 -50.76
CA ASP A 292 -74.28 -23.33 -49.90
C ASP A 292 -74.17 -24.73 -49.27
N LEU A 293 -75.29 -25.34 -48.86
CA LEU A 293 -75.35 -26.73 -48.40
C LEU A 293 -74.88 -27.71 -49.48
N ASP A 294 -75.39 -27.62 -50.71
CA ASP A 294 -75.00 -28.54 -51.79
C ASP A 294 -73.51 -28.40 -52.14
N LYS A 295 -73.00 -27.17 -52.19
CA LYS A 295 -71.58 -26.89 -52.44
C LYS A 295 -70.67 -27.50 -51.37
N ASP A 296 -70.94 -27.23 -50.10
CA ASP A 296 -70.10 -27.73 -48.99
C ASP A 296 -70.26 -29.26 -48.84
N PHE A 297 -71.44 -29.81 -49.13
CA PHE A 297 -71.67 -31.26 -49.15
C PHE A 297 -70.86 -31.98 -50.24
N GLN A 298 -70.81 -31.44 -51.47
CA GLN A 298 -70.00 -32.04 -52.53
C GLN A 298 -68.51 -31.94 -52.22
N LYS A 299 -68.05 -30.82 -51.66
CA LYS A 299 -66.66 -30.64 -51.21
C LYS A 299 -66.30 -31.69 -50.15
N LEU A 300 -67.15 -31.85 -49.13
CA LEU A 300 -66.96 -32.83 -48.06
C LEU A 300 -66.88 -34.27 -48.61
N LYS A 301 -67.70 -34.61 -49.59
CA LYS A 301 -67.68 -35.93 -50.25
C LYS A 301 -66.35 -36.19 -50.98
N ILE A 302 -65.82 -35.18 -51.69
CA ILE A 302 -64.54 -35.29 -52.41
C ILE A 302 -63.38 -35.46 -51.42
N ASP A 303 -63.34 -34.63 -50.38
CA ASP A 303 -62.24 -34.63 -49.41
C ASP A 303 -62.18 -35.97 -48.63
N ILE A 304 -63.33 -36.51 -48.23
CA ILE A 304 -63.42 -37.84 -47.59
C ILE A 304 -62.99 -38.96 -48.56
N THR A 305 -63.34 -38.87 -49.85
CA THR A 305 -62.96 -39.87 -50.86
C THR A 305 -61.44 -39.90 -51.08
N ASN A 306 -60.80 -38.73 -51.09
CA ASN A 306 -59.35 -38.61 -51.27
C ASN A 306 -58.56 -39.20 -50.09
N ILE A 307 -58.97 -38.92 -48.84
CA ILE A 307 -58.33 -39.50 -47.65
C ILE A 307 -58.48 -41.03 -47.65
N ASN A 308 -59.66 -41.55 -47.96
CA ASN A 308 -59.87 -43.00 -48.05
C ASN A 308 -58.98 -43.64 -49.12
N ALA A 309 -58.81 -43.00 -50.28
CA ALA A 309 -57.91 -43.49 -51.32
C ALA A 309 -56.43 -43.51 -50.86
N GLN A 310 -55.99 -42.50 -50.10
CA GLN A 310 -54.64 -42.46 -49.53
C GLN A 310 -54.44 -43.58 -48.50
N LEU A 311 -55.39 -43.78 -47.59
CA LEU A 311 -55.37 -44.86 -46.59
C LEU A 311 -55.35 -46.24 -47.26
N ASP A 312 -56.21 -46.47 -48.26
CA ASP A 312 -56.31 -47.72 -49.02
C ASP A 312 -55.09 -48.00 -49.90
N SER A 313 -54.33 -46.97 -50.27
CA SER A 313 -53.12 -47.13 -51.09
C SER A 313 -51.90 -47.58 -50.26
N HIS A 314 -51.90 -47.34 -48.94
CA HIS A 314 -50.73 -47.56 -48.09
C HIS A 314 -50.58 -49.03 -47.65
N THR A 315 -49.47 -49.67 -48.01
CA THR A 315 -49.22 -51.11 -47.76
C THR A 315 -49.19 -51.47 -46.28
N LEU A 316 -48.58 -50.64 -45.43
CA LEU A 316 -48.56 -50.84 -43.97
C LEU A 316 -49.97 -50.82 -43.36
N LEU A 317 -50.84 -49.91 -43.82
CA LEU A 317 -52.17 -49.71 -43.25
C LEU A 317 -53.16 -50.85 -43.56
N LYS A 318 -52.84 -51.68 -44.56
CA LYS A 318 -53.59 -52.90 -44.90
C LYS A 318 -53.35 -54.05 -43.93
N THR A 319 -52.24 -54.02 -43.20
CA THR A 319 -51.86 -55.10 -42.29
C THR A 319 -52.32 -54.74 -40.89
N LYS A 320 -52.99 -55.67 -40.19
CA LYS A 320 -53.53 -55.41 -38.85
C LYS A 320 -52.37 -55.15 -37.86
N PRO A 321 -52.38 -54.02 -37.13
CA PRO A 321 -51.42 -53.79 -36.06
C PRO A 321 -51.74 -54.71 -34.87
N GLY A 322 -50.73 -55.28 -34.22
CA GLY A 322 -50.94 -56.29 -33.19
C GLY A 322 -49.70 -56.61 -32.37
N THR A 323 -49.78 -57.62 -31.49
CA THR A 323 -48.72 -57.98 -30.53
C THR A 323 -47.86 -59.15 -30.97
N LYS A 324 -48.19 -59.84 -32.07
CA LYS A 324 -47.37 -60.94 -32.58
C LYS A 324 -46.15 -60.37 -33.29
N SER A 325 -45.10 -61.17 -33.37
CA SER A 325 -43.86 -60.83 -34.06
C SER A 325 -44.09 -60.46 -35.53
N SER A 326 -45.05 -61.11 -36.19
CA SER A 326 -45.45 -60.90 -37.59
C SER A 326 -46.42 -59.74 -37.83
N ASP A 327 -47.00 -59.16 -36.77
CA ASP A 327 -48.00 -58.10 -36.92
C ASP A 327 -47.33 -56.77 -37.29
N ALA A 328 -48.08 -55.87 -37.93
CA ALA A 328 -47.59 -54.54 -38.24
C ALA A 328 -47.23 -53.78 -36.96
N ASN A 329 -46.09 -53.09 -36.98
CA ASN A 329 -45.66 -52.32 -35.81
C ASN A 329 -46.70 -51.23 -35.49
N ILE A 330 -47.23 -51.29 -34.27
CA ILE A 330 -48.39 -50.48 -33.85
C ILE A 330 -48.09 -48.99 -33.98
N TRP A 331 -46.89 -48.55 -33.58
CA TRP A 331 -46.50 -47.14 -33.66
C TRP A 331 -46.39 -46.67 -35.11
N LYS A 332 -45.65 -47.39 -35.97
CA LYS A 332 -45.45 -46.99 -37.37
C LYS A 332 -46.78 -46.96 -38.11
N TRP A 333 -47.64 -47.94 -37.86
CA TRP A 333 -48.99 -48.00 -38.41
C TRP A 333 -49.80 -46.75 -38.03
N TRP A 334 -49.81 -46.38 -36.75
CA TRP A 334 -50.53 -45.19 -36.27
C TRP A 334 -49.92 -43.87 -36.73
N ARG A 335 -48.59 -43.76 -36.80
CA ARG A 335 -47.95 -42.54 -37.28
C ARG A 335 -48.20 -42.32 -38.77
N THR A 336 -48.12 -43.38 -39.57
CA THR A 336 -48.53 -43.35 -40.97
C THR A 336 -50.01 -42.96 -41.12
N PHE A 337 -50.88 -43.51 -40.26
CA PHE A 337 -52.28 -43.12 -40.22
C PHE A 337 -52.44 -41.63 -39.84
N GLU A 338 -51.75 -41.17 -38.81
CA GLU A 338 -51.74 -39.77 -38.34
C GLU A 338 -51.21 -38.83 -39.43
N ASP A 339 -50.09 -39.12 -40.11
CA ASP A 339 -49.56 -38.25 -41.18
C ASP A 339 -50.53 -38.11 -42.36
N ILE A 340 -51.35 -39.14 -42.64
CA ILE A 340 -52.42 -39.08 -43.65
C ILE A 340 -53.66 -38.32 -43.12
N THR A 341 -53.93 -38.38 -41.81
CA THR A 341 -55.21 -37.92 -41.22
C THR A 341 -55.13 -36.65 -40.35
N SER A 342 -53.95 -36.16 -39.99
CA SER A 342 -53.75 -35.04 -39.05
C SER A 342 -53.07 -33.82 -39.71
N GLY A 343 -53.60 -33.45 -40.88
CA GLY A 343 -53.21 -32.23 -41.60
C GLY A 343 -54.35 -31.21 -41.69
N SER A 344 -54.05 -30.06 -42.30
CA SER A 344 -55.04 -29.00 -42.60
C SER A 344 -56.25 -29.50 -43.39
N GLN A 345 -56.12 -30.62 -44.12
CA GLN A 345 -57.23 -31.28 -44.80
C GLN A 345 -58.28 -31.84 -43.82
N MET A 346 -57.89 -32.41 -42.67
CA MET A 346 -58.84 -32.94 -41.69
C MET A 346 -59.53 -31.82 -40.91
N ASP A 347 -58.80 -30.78 -40.53
CA ASP A 347 -59.41 -29.59 -39.91
C ASP A 347 -60.44 -28.93 -40.86
N ASN A 348 -60.13 -28.88 -42.16
CA ASN A 348 -61.05 -28.39 -43.19
C ASN A 348 -62.27 -29.33 -43.36
N ILE A 349 -62.09 -30.65 -43.30
CA ILE A 349 -63.21 -31.63 -43.32
C ILE A 349 -64.11 -31.46 -42.09
N VAL A 350 -63.54 -31.33 -40.90
CA VAL A 350 -64.28 -31.08 -39.65
C VAL A 350 -65.05 -29.76 -39.74
N GLN A 351 -64.41 -28.70 -40.23
CA GLN A 351 -65.02 -27.39 -40.42
C GLN A 351 -66.16 -27.41 -41.44
N VAL A 352 -65.95 -28.04 -42.61
CA VAL A 352 -66.96 -28.16 -43.67
C VAL A 352 -68.13 -29.05 -43.21
N ALA A 353 -67.86 -30.14 -42.48
CA ALA A 353 -68.90 -30.99 -41.88
C ALA A 353 -69.76 -30.23 -40.87
N ASN A 354 -69.13 -29.38 -40.05
CA ASN A 354 -69.85 -28.49 -39.14
C ASN A 354 -70.71 -27.47 -39.90
N ASN A 355 -70.20 -26.86 -40.97
CA ASN A 355 -70.99 -25.95 -41.82
C ASN A 355 -72.22 -26.64 -42.41
N VAL A 356 -72.04 -27.85 -42.97
CA VAL A 356 -73.14 -28.68 -43.49
C VAL A 356 -74.20 -28.93 -42.41
N GLY A 357 -73.79 -29.26 -41.18
CA GLY A 357 -74.67 -29.40 -40.04
C GLY A 357 -75.42 -28.10 -39.69
N GLN A 358 -74.75 -26.94 -39.76
CA GLN A 358 -75.36 -25.62 -39.52
C GLN A 358 -76.38 -25.24 -40.60
N TYR A 359 -76.15 -25.59 -41.86
CA TYR A 359 -77.15 -25.33 -42.91
C TYR A 359 -78.41 -26.18 -42.70
N TYR A 360 -78.27 -27.45 -42.31
CA TYR A 360 -79.43 -28.28 -41.94
C TYR A 360 -80.20 -27.73 -40.72
N LEU A 361 -79.48 -27.26 -39.70
CA LEU A 361 -80.06 -26.56 -38.54
C LEU A 361 -80.86 -25.32 -38.96
N THR A 362 -80.29 -24.51 -39.84
CA THR A 362 -80.90 -23.27 -40.33
C THR A 362 -82.17 -23.56 -41.13
N LEU A 363 -82.16 -24.60 -41.98
CA LEU A 363 -83.33 -25.01 -42.76
C LEU A 363 -84.45 -25.60 -41.88
N ASP A 364 -84.12 -26.38 -40.86
CA ASP A 364 -85.11 -26.92 -39.91
C ASP A 364 -85.71 -25.82 -39.02
N MET A 365 -84.90 -24.85 -38.60
CA MET A 365 -85.36 -23.64 -37.91
C MET A 365 -86.35 -22.85 -38.78
N TYR A 366 -86.03 -22.61 -40.05
CA TYR A 366 -86.94 -21.92 -40.98
C TYR A 366 -88.26 -22.69 -41.17
N ASN A 367 -88.24 -24.02 -41.10
CA ASN A 367 -89.44 -24.84 -41.23
C ASN A 367 -90.35 -24.83 -39.99
N ARG A 368 -89.78 -24.64 -38.79
CA ARG A 368 -90.54 -24.70 -37.51
C ARG A 368 -91.20 -23.38 -37.12
N VAL A 369 -90.82 -22.26 -37.74
CA VAL A 369 -91.36 -20.93 -37.43
C VAL A 369 -92.62 -20.66 -38.27
N LYS A 370 -93.81 -20.75 -37.67
CA LYS A 370 -95.07 -20.20 -38.22
C LYS A 370 -95.40 -18.89 -37.49
N ILE A 371 -95.70 -17.82 -38.21
CA ILE A 371 -96.05 -16.53 -37.59
C ILE A 371 -97.36 -16.03 -38.19
N GLU A 372 -98.33 -15.70 -37.33
CA GLU A 372 -99.40 -14.76 -37.62
C GLU A 372 -99.35 -13.67 -36.52
N GLY A 373 -99.00 -12.43 -36.88
CA GLY A 373 -99.44 -11.23 -36.16
C GLY A 373 -98.57 -10.57 -35.07
N ASP A 374 -97.25 -10.80 -34.99
CA ASP A 374 -96.35 -10.13 -34.00
C ASP A 374 -95.32 -9.16 -34.67
N ASP A 375 -94.74 -8.24 -33.88
CA ASP A 375 -93.76 -7.22 -34.33
C ASP A 375 -92.31 -7.75 -34.59
N ASP A 376 -91.51 -6.98 -35.33
CA ASP A 376 -90.19 -7.38 -35.86
C ASP A 376 -89.15 -7.73 -34.75
N GLY A 377 -89.28 -7.14 -33.57
CA GLY A 377 -88.43 -7.42 -32.41
C GLY A 377 -88.72 -8.77 -31.72
N THR A 378 -90.00 -9.14 -31.65
CA THR A 378 -90.45 -10.40 -31.04
C THR A 378 -90.08 -11.59 -31.94
N VAL A 379 -90.16 -11.43 -33.26
CA VAL A 379 -89.79 -12.47 -34.24
C VAL A 379 -88.31 -12.79 -34.19
N LYS A 380 -87.44 -11.78 -34.08
CA LYS A 380 -85.98 -11.96 -33.99
C LYS A 380 -85.57 -12.71 -32.71
N THR A 381 -86.27 -12.42 -31.61
CA THR A 381 -86.09 -13.10 -30.32
C THR A 381 -86.54 -14.55 -30.39
N ARG A 382 -87.73 -14.83 -30.94
CA ARG A 382 -88.25 -16.19 -31.16
C ARG A 382 -87.42 -17.01 -32.13
N LEU A 383 -86.88 -16.41 -33.19
CA LEU A 383 -85.90 -17.04 -34.08
C LEU A 383 -84.64 -17.45 -33.32
N THR A 384 -84.17 -16.59 -32.42
CA THR A 384 -82.99 -16.88 -31.59
C THR A 384 -83.27 -17.96 -30.55
N GLU A 385 -84.44 -17.94 -29.89
CA GLU A 385 -84.89 -18.98 -28.96
C GLU A 385 -85.11 -20.32 -29.66
N THR A 386 -85.80 -20.32 -30.81
CA THR A 386 -86.02 -21.53 -31.64
C THR A 386 -84.70 -22.05 -32.19
N PHE A 387 -83.79 -21.17 -32.62
CA PHE A 387 -82.43 -21.55 -33.01
C PHE A 387 -81.70 -22.23 -31.87
N ASN A 388 -81.78 -21.68 -30.65
CA ASN A 388 -81.13 -22.26 -29.48
C ASN A 388 -81.80 -23.57 -29.03
N GLU A 389 -83.13 -23.69 -29.10
CA GLU A 389 -83.86 -24.94 -28.83
C GLU A 389 -83.50 -26.02 -29.85
N VAL A 390 -83.53 -25.70 -31.14
CA VAL A 390 -83.19 -26.64 -32.22
C VAL A 390 -81.71 -27.01 -32.17
N LYS A 391 -80.82 -26.05 -31.90
CA LYS A 391 -79.38 -26.29 -31.65
C LYS A 391 -79.18 -27.19 -30.44
N THR A 392 -79.94 -27.02 -29.37
CA THR A 392 -79.88 -27.87 -28.16
C THR A 392 -80.43 -29.27 -28.43
N TYR A 393 -81.62 -29.37 -29.03
CA TYR A 393 -82.25 -30.64 -29.42
C TYR A 393 -81.37 -31.42 -30.39
N MET A 394 -80.77 -30.78 -31.39
CA MET A 394 -79.81 -31.43 -32.28
C MET A 394 -78.49 -31.76 -31.56
N SER A 395 -77.92 -30.88 -30.73
CA SER A 395 -76.72 -31.23 -29.94
C SER A 395 -76.91 -32.50 -29.10
N GLN A 396 -78.16 -32.78 -28.67
CA GLN A 396 -78.55 -33.99 -27.93
C GLN A 396 -78.98 -35.17 -28.84
N ASN A 397 -79.51 -34.93 -30.05
CA ASN A 397 -80.08 -35.94 -30.95
C ASN A 397 -79.39 -36.07 -32.34
N ILE A 398 -78.23 -35.43 -32.57
CA ILE A 398 -77.33 -35.60 -33.75
C ILE A 398 -76.98 -37.08 -34.00
N TYR A 399 -77.29 -37.97 -33.05
CA TYR A 399 -77.05 -39.39 -33.08
C TYR A 399 -78.13 -40.25 -33.76
N LYS A 400 -79.25 -39.70 -34.29
CA LYS A 400 -80.38 -40.54 -34.78
C LYS A 400 -80.89 -40.32 -36.22
N ASP A 401 -80.79 -39.14 -36.83
CA ASP A 401 -81.27 -38.91 -38.22
C ASP A 401 -80.13 -38.64 -39.23
N GLY A 402 -80.36 -38.97 -40.50
CA GLY A 402 -79.34 -39.18 -41.56
C GLY A 402 -78.37 -38.04 -41.89
N SER A 403 -78.55 -36.82 -41.37
CA SER A 403 -77.60 -35.70 -41.50
C SER A 403 -76.47 -35.73 -40.46
N GLY A 404 -76.60 -36.49 -39.37
CA GLY A 404 -75.60 -36.59 -38.29
C GLY A 404 -74.38 -37.47 -38.58
N GLN A 405 -74.31 -38.10 -39.76
CA GLN A 405 -73.25 -39.05 -40.10
C GLN A 405 -71.88 -38.38 -40.31
N PHE A 406 -71.85 -37.16 -40.85
CA PHE A 406 -70.60 -36.42 -41.11
C PHE A 406 -69.95 -35.86 -39.84
N VAL A 407 -70.77 -35.36 -38.92
CA VAL A 407 -70.30 -34.86 -37.62
C VAL A 407 -69.82 -36.02 -36.74
N ARG A 408 -70.46 -37.20 -36.82
CA ARG A 408 -69.97 -38.43 -36.19
C ARG A 408 -68.60 -38.87 -36.70
N PHE A 409 -68.35 -38.80 -38.01
CA PHE A 409 -67.04 -39.11 -38.58
C PHE A 409 -65.94 -38.21 -38.02
N ALA A 410 -66.16 -36.88 -38.05
CA ALA A 410 -65.24 -35.88 -37.53
C ALA A 410 -64.96 -36.06 -36.03
N ASN A 411 -66.01 -36.26 -35.22
CA ASN A 411 -65.87 -36.48 -33.78
C ASN A 411 -65.18 -37.80 -33.45
N ASN A 412 -65.47 -38.89 -34.17
CA ASN A 412 -64.80 -40.18 -33.94
C ASN A 412 -63.32 -40.10 -34.29
N ALA A 413 -62.93 -39.46 -35.39
CA ALA A 413 -61.52 -39.25 -35.75
C ALA A 413 -60.80 -38.40 -34.68
N TYR A 414 -61.46 -37.35 -34.18
CA TYR A 414 -60.94 -36.49 -33.10
C TYR A 414 -60.82 -37.23 -31.75
N GLU A 415 -61.84 -38.01 -31.36
CA GLU A 415 -61.81 -38.81 -30.12
C GLU A 415 -60.79 -39.94 -30.17
N ILE A 416 -60.60 -40.60 -31.32
CA ILE A 416 -59.54 -41.60 -31.51
C ILE A 416 -58.16 -40.95 -31.34
N THR A 417 -57.95 -39.78 -31.93
CA THR A 417 -56.69 -39.02 -31.83
C THR A 417 -56.41 -38.56 -30.39
N ASN A 418 -57.43 -38.09 -29.66
CA ASN A 418 -57.30 -37.65 -28.27
C ASN A 418 -57.18 -38.80 -27.26
N THR A 419 -57.89 -39.91 -27.47
CA THR A 419 -57.78 -41.12 -26.62
C THR A 419 -56.39 -41.73 -26.72
N TYR A 420 -55.78 -41.69 -27.91
CA TYR A 420 -54.40 -42.10 -28.13
C TYR A 420 -53.37 -41.19 -27.43
N LYS A 421 -53.58 -39.87 -27.46
CA LYS A 421 -52.75 -38.89 -26.71
C LYS A 421 -52.71 -39.19 -25.20
N ASN A 422 -53.82 -39.67 -24.64
CA ASN A 422 -53.94 -39.94 -23.19
C ASN A 422 -53.41 -41.33 -22.77
N ASN A 423 -53.42 -42.34 -23.66
CA ASN A 423 -52.94 -43.70 -23.36
C ASN A 423 -51.42 -43.90 -23.53
N LEU A 424 -50.69 -42.79 -23.66
CA LEU A 424 -49.27 -42.72 -23.90
C LEU A 424 -48.44 -42.69 -22.60
N ASP A 425 -49.04 -42.89 -21.41
CA ASP A 425 -48.36 -42.81 -20.11
C ASP A 425 -47.69 -44.14 -19.70
N TYR A 426 -46.43 -44.31 -20.10
CA TYR A 426 -45.57 -45.41 -19.64
C TYR A 426 -44.61 -44.96 -18.52
N GLY A 427 -44.79 -43.73 -18.00
CA GLY A 427 -44.01 -43.21 -16.89
C GLY A 427 -44.19 -44.03 -15.61
N GLN A 428 -45.32 -44.72 -15.47
CA GLN A 428 -45.62 -45.63 -14.35
C GLN A 428 -44.97 -47.01 -14.47
N GLU A 429 -44.25 -47.33 -15.55
CA GLU A 429 -43.59 -48.64 -15.70
C GLU A 429 -42.56 -48.88 -14.61
N LYS A 430 -42.51 -50.11 -14.09
CA LYS A 430 -41.54 -50.51 -13.08
C LYS A 430 -40.17 -50.76 -13.69
N ILE A 431 -39.16 -50.05 -13.21
CA ILE A 431 -37.73 -50.22 -13.54
C ILE A 431 -36.95 -50.50 -12.26
N LYS A 432 -35.91 -51.34 -12.35
CA LYS A 432 -34.89 -51.44 -11.29
C LYS A 432 -33.91 -50.29 -11.44
N TYR A 433 -33.91 -49.36 -10.48
CA TYR A 433 -32.98 -48.23 -10.40
C TYR A 433 -32.21 -48.34 -9.08
N LEU A 434 -30.87 -48.39 -9.15
CA LEU A 434 -30.00 -48.57 -7.98
C LEU A 434 -30.40 -49.79 -7.11
N GLY A 435 -30.78 -50.89 -7.75
CA GLY A 435 -31.19 -52.13 -7.09
C GLY A 435 -32.61 -52.16 -6.51
N SER A 436 -33.35 -51.04 -6.54
CA SER A 436 -34.73 -50.94 -6.04
C SER A 436 -35.74 -50.77 -7.17
N GLU A 437 -36.95 -51.29 -7.00
CA GLU A 437 -38.03 -51.13 -7.99
C GLU A 437 -38.72 -49.77 -7.83
N THR A 438 -38.78 -48.98 -8.89
CA THR A 438 -39.41 -47.65 -8.93
C THR A 438 -40.17 -47.43 -10.25
N THR A 439 -40.90 -46.33 -10.38
CA THR A 439 -41.51 -45.94 -11.67
C THR A 439 -40.46 -45.28 -12.57
N LEU A 440 -40.62 -45.43 -13.88
CA LEU A 440 -39.74 -44.82 -14.87
C LEU A 440 -39.70 -43.29 -14.76
N ASP A 441 -40.83 -42.64 -14.51
CA ASP A 441 -40.91 -41.19 -14.27
C ASP A 441 -40.03 -40.76 -13.11
N LYS A 442 -40.11 -41.51 -12.00
CA LYS A 442 -39.32 -41.21 -10.81
C LYS A 442 -37.84 -41.46 -11.07
N ALA A 443 -37.48 -42.56 -11.74
CA ALA A 443 -36.08 -42.83 -12.11
C ALA A 443 -35.51 -41.75 -13.04
N PHE A 444 -36.27 -41.27 -14.02
CA PHE A 444 -35.86 -40.16 -14.90
C PHE A 444 -35.73 -38.85 -14.15
N SER A 445 -36.70 -38.52 -13.29
CA SER A 445 -36.68 -37.30 -12.49
C SER A 445 -35.47 -37.28 -11.55
N ASP A 446 -35.27 -38.37 -10.79
CA ASP A 446 -34.15 -38.50 -9.84
C ASP A 446 -32.80 -38.41 -10.57
N LEU A 447 -32.67 -39.06 -11.73
CA LEU A 447 -31.46 -39.01 -12.55
C LEU A 447 -31.22 -37.62 -13.14
N SER A 448 -32.24 -36.97 -13.70
CA SER A 448 -32.13 -35.63 -14.29
C SER A 448 -31.73 -34.61 -13.24
N GLU A 449 -32.33 -34.67 -12.04
CA GLU A 449 -31.95 -33.82 -10.92
C GLU A 449 -30.53 -34.09 -10.45
N THR A 450 -30.12 -35.37 -10.39
CA THR A 450 -28.75 -35.74 -10.04
C THR A 450 -27.74 -35.15 -11.03
N LEU A 451 -27.95 -35.32 -12.34
CA LEU A 451 -27.04 -34.82 -13.39
C LEU A 451 -26.95 -33.29 -13.38
N TYR A 452 -28.10 -32.60 -13.28
CA TYR A 452 -28.17 -31.14 -13.24
C TYR A 452 -27.47 -30.57 -12.00
N ASN A 453 -27.84 -31.04 -10.80
CA ASN A 453 -27.25 -30.55 -9.56
C ASN A 453 -25.74 -30.85 -9.51
N THR A 454 -25.30 -32.01 -10.01
CA THR A 454 -23.87 -32.35 -10.06
C THR A 454 -23.09 -31.35 -10.91
N LYS A 455 -23.58 -31.01 -12.10
CA LYS A 455 -22.91 -30.03 -12.97
C LYS A 455 -22.81 -28.65 -12.30
N ILE A 456 -23.92 -28.17 -11.73
CA ILE A 456 -23.96 -26.87 -11.03
C ILE A 456 -23.05 -26.86 -9.80
N HIS A 457 -23.11 -27.90 -8.95
CA HIS A 457 -22.27 -28.02 -7.77
C HIS A 457 -20.79 -28.05 -8.15
N ASN A 458 -20.41 -28.82 -9.18
CA ASN A 458 -19.04 -28.85 -9.69
C ASN A 458 -18.59 -27.47 -10.21
N GLU A 459 -19.43 -26.75 -10.95
CA GLU A 459 -19.11 -25.39 -11.43
C GLU A 459 -18.89 -24.41 -10.28
N GLU A 460 -19.70 -24.47 -9.23
CA GLU A 460 -19.50 -23.66 -8.02
C GLU A 460 -18.19 -24.00 -7.30
N ILE A 461 -17.88 -25.29 -7.16
CA ILE A 461 -16.63 -25.74 -6.54
C ILE A 461 -15.41 -25.32 -7.37
N ILE A 462 -15.47 -25.45 -8.70
CA ILE A 462 -14.39 -25.01 -9.61
C ILE A 462 -14.13 -23.52 -9.44
N LYS A 463 -15.18 -22.69 -9.36
CA LYS A 463 -15.06 -21.24 -9.14
C LYS A 463 -14.42 -20.94 -7.79
N LEU A 464 -14.85 -21.62 -6.73
CA LEU A 464 -14.28 -21.43 -5.40
C LEU A 464 -12.80 -21.83 -5.33
N LEU A 465 -12.44 -22.97 -5.93
CA LEU A 465 -11.05 -23.40 -6.05
C LEU A 465 -10.22 -22.42 -6.88
N ASP A 466 -10.79 -21.86 -7.96
CA ASP A 466 -10.12 -20.84 -8.77
C ASP A 466 -9.81 -19.58 -7.96
N VAL A 467 -10.76 -19.12 -7.14
CA VAL A 467 -10.57 -17.99 -6.21
C VAL A 467 -9.47 -18.29 -5.19
N ILE A 468 -9.42 -19.51 -4.63
CA ILE A 468 -8.38 -19.89 -3.67
C ILE A 468 -6.99 -19.93 -4.32
N ILE A 469 -6.89 -20.51 -5.52
CA ILE A 469 -5.61 -20.71 -6.22
C ILE A 469 -5.08 -19.39 -6.81
N ASN A 470 -5.94 -18.67 -7.53
CA ASN A 470 -5.58 -17.51 -8.35
C ASN A 470 -5.90 -16.16 -7.70
N GLY A 471 -6.54 -16.15 -6.53
CA GLY A 471 -6.98 -14.95 -5.83
C GLY A 471 -8.28 -14.35 -6.40
N GLU A 472 -8.88 -13.42 -5.66
CA GLU A 472 -10.08 -12.70 -6.10
C GLU A 472 -9.72 -11.59 -7.12
N LYS A 473 -10.27 -11.68 -8.34
CA LYS A 473 -10.28 -10.58 -9.32
C LYS A 473 -11.51 -9.70 -9.06
N ASP A 474 -11.35 -8.38 -9.14
CA ASP A 474 -12.36 -7.38 -8.75
C ASP A 474 -13.82 -7.76 -9.10
N GLY A 475 -14.65 -7.95 -8.06
CA GLY A 475 -16.11 -8.01 -8.15
C GLY A 475 -16.76 -9.24 -7.50
N PHE A 476 -17.68 -8.98 -6.55
CA PHE A 476 -18.65 -9.88 -5.89
C PHE A 476 -18.20 -10.77 -4.72
N LEU A 477 -18.16 -10.21 -3.49
CA LEU A 477 -19.09 -10.48 -2.37
C LEU A 477 -18.51 -10.00 -1.03
N TYR A 478 -19.42 -9.62 -0.12
CA TYR A 478 -19.15 -9.00 1.18
C TYR A 478 -18.39 -9.94 2.12
N LEU A 479 -17.13 -9.64 2.41
CA LEU A 479 -16.44 -9.73 3.70
C LEU A 479 -15.03 -9.16 3.48
N ASN A 480 -14.56 -8.33 4.42
CA ASN A 480 -13.37 -7.49 4.24
C ASN A 480 -12.08 -8.31 4.08
N GLU A 481 -11.21 -7.82 3.17
CA GLU A 481 -9.91 -8.35 2.71
C GLU A 481 -9.94 -9.47 1.65
N LYS A 482 -9.56 -9.09 0.42
CA LYS A 482 -9.44 -9.98 -0.75
C LYS A 482 -8.50 -11.16 -0.47
N VAL A 483 -8.91 -12.35 -0.88
CA VAL A 483 -8.07 -13.55 -0.86
C VAL A 483 -6.95 -13.37 -1.90
N ALA A 484 -5.71 -13.42 -1.43
CA ALA A 484 -4.53 -13.37 -2.28
C ALA A 484 -4.35 -14.71 -3.02
N SER A 485 -3.66 -14.70 -4.16
CA SER A 485 -3.33 -15.94 -4.85
C SER A 485 -2.35 -16.77 -4.00
N LEU A 486 -2.30 -18.09 -4.23
CA LEU A 486 -1.30 -18.93 -3.56
C LEU A 486 0.13 -18.56 -3.97
N ASP A 487 0.33 -17.97 -5.15
CA ASP A 487 1.63 -17.44 -5.56
C ASP A 487 2.03 -16.20 -4.75
N ASP A 488 1.08 -15.31 -4.44
CA ASP A 488 1.31 -14.16 -3.56
C ASP A 488 1.61 -14.62 -2.13
N LEU A 489 0.88 -15.63 -1.63
CA LEU A 489 1.14 -16.21 -0.30
C LEU A 489 2.55 -16.83 -0.24
N LYS A 490 2.97 -17.52 -1.30
CA LYS A 490 4.32 -18.06 -1.47
C LYS A 490 5.39 -16.96 -1.51
N LYS A 491 5.11 -15.81 -2.14
CA LYS A 491 6.01 -14.64 -2.11
C LYS A 491 6.12 -14.05 -0.70
N LEU A 492 4.99 -13.86 -0.02
CA LEU A 492 4.95 -13.33 1.35
C LEU A 492 5.69 -14.24 2.34
N ALA A 493 5.61 -15.57 2.18
CA ALA A 493 6.40 -16.50 2.99
C ALA A 493 7.91 -16.25 2.86
N LYS A 494 8.40 -15.98 1.63
CA LYS A 494 9.81 -15.64 1.38
C LYS A 494 10.21 -14.31 1.99
N GLU A 495 9.36 -13.29 1.86
CA GLU A 495 9.58 -11.97 2.45
C GLU A 495 9.66 -12.07 3.98
N TYR A 496 8.72 -12.78 4.61
CA TYR A 496 8.74 -13.06 6.05
C TYR A 496 10.04 -13.76 6.49
N GLU A 497 10.50 -14.79 5.77
CA GLU A 497 11.77 -15.45 6.09
C GLU A 497 12.98 -14.52 5.93
N GLN A 498 12.95 -13.59 4.97
CA GLN A 498 14.02 -12.62 4.75
C GLN A 498 14.07 -11.59 5.89
N GLU A 499 12.93 -11.03 6.28
CA GLU A 499 12.85 -10.08 7.40
C GLU A 499 13.26 -10.73 8.73
N LEU A 500 12.86 -11.99 8.96
CA LEU A 500 13.31 -12.76 10.13
C LEU A 500 14.85 -12.89 10.16
N LYS A 501 15.48 -13.20 9.02
CA LYS A 501 16.94 -13.32 8.91
C LYS A 501 17.63 -11.98 9.10
N GLN A 502 17.07 -10.91 8.54
CA GLN A 502 17.60 -9.56 8.66
C GLN A 502 17.53 -9.07 10.11
N TRP A 503 16.37 -9.19 10.75
CA TRP A 503 16.21 -8.86 12.16
C TRP A 503 17.16 -9.66 13.05
N LYS A 504 17.31 -10.97 12.82
CA LYS A 504 18.27 -11.82 13.56
C LYS A 504 19.70 -11.29 13.44
N LYS A 505 20.14 -10.98 12.23
CA LYS A 505 21.48 -10.45 11.98
C LYS A 505 21.71 -9.13 12.71
N GLU A 506 20.76 -8.20 12.62
CA GLU A 506 20.89 -6.90 13.30
C GLU A 506 20.80 -7.03 14.82
N ALA A 507 20.01 -7.97 15.34
CA ALA A 507 19.96 -8.27 16.77
C ALA A 507 21.29 -8.84 17.26
N ASP A 508 21.93 -9.74 16.50
CA ASP A 508 23.26 -10.27 16.78
C ASP A 508 24.34 -9.16 16.73
N ASP A 509 24.28 -8.28 15.73
CA ASP A 509 25.24 -7.17 15.54
C ASP A 509 25.09 -6.06 16.60
N ALA A 510 23.88 -5.85 17.13
CA ALA A 510 23.59 -4.86 18.18
C ALA A 510 23.79 -5.41 19.60
N TRP A 511 24.01 -6.72 19.77
CA TRP A 511 24.15 -7.36 21.07
C TRP A 511 25.56 -7.21 21.66
N ASP A 512 25.70 -6.35 22.67
CA ASP A 512 26.94 -6.19 23.48
C ASP A 512 26.79 -6.70 24.93
N GLY A 513 25.64 -7.30 25.27
CA GLY A 513 25.27 -7.71 26.62
C GLY A 513 24.49 -6.67 27.43
N SER A 514 24.16 -5.51 26.86
CA SER A 514 23.41 -4.43 27.52
C SER A 514 21.96 -4.24 27.02
N THR A 515 21.54 -5.00 25.99
CA THR A 515 20.16 -5.08 25.51
C THR A 515 19.30 -6.01 26.39
N PRO A 516 17.98 -5.76 26.54
CA PRO A 516 17.15 -6.52 27.49
C PRO A 516 16.96 -8.01 27.19
N ALA A 517 17.28 -8.49 25.99
CA ALA A 517 17.12 -9.90 25.64
C ALA A 517 18.11 -10.28 24.55
N LYS A 518 18.91 -11.34 24.77
CA LYS A 518 19.60 -11.99 23.64
C LYS A 518 18.53 -12.28 22.60
N PRO A 519 18.86 -12.40 21.32
CA PRO A 519 17.99 -13.07 20.37
C PRO A 519 17.39 -14.32 21.03
N GLU A 520 18.24 -15.13 21.70
CA GLU A 520 17.93 -16.30 22.53
C GLU A 520 16.93 -16.13 23.68
N ASP A 521 16.80 -14.93 24.27
CA ASP A 521 15.99 -14.66 25.47
C ASP A 521 14.70 -13.87 25.16
N ASP A 522 14.47 -13.46 23.89
CA ASP A 522 13.20 -12.86 23.47
C ASP A 522 12.12 -13.95 23.56
N PRO A 523 11.00 -13.74 24.28
CA PRO A 523 9.90 -14.72 24.34
C PRO A 523 9.41 -15.18 22.95
N ALA A 524 9.59 -14.38 21.90
CA ALA A 524 9.30 -14.78 20.53
C ALA A 524 10.38 -15.66 19.87
N TYR A 525 11.65 -15.55 20.28
CA TYR A 525 12.69 -16.50 19.92
C TYR A 525 12.57 -17.78 20.74
N LEU A 526 12.20 -17.68 22.02
CA LEU A 526 11.87 -18.82 22.86
C LEU A 526 10.61 -19.53 22.31
N ASP A 527 9.61 -18.83 21.78
CA ASP A 527 8.49 -19.48 21.04
C ASP A 527 8.95 -20.17 19.73
N LEU A 528 10.11 -19.78 19.17
CA LEU A 528 10.71 -20.37 17.98
C LEU A 528 11.74 -21.47 18.26
N THR A 529 12.25 -21.60 19.50
CA THR A 529 13.39 -22.49 19.85
C THR A 529 13.31 -23.17 21.22
N ASP A 530 12.39 -22.76 22.11
CA ASP A 530 12.29 -23.24 23.48
C ASP A 530 11.32 -24.43 23.57
N ASP A 531 11.94 -25.60 23.70
CA ASP A 531 11.33 -26.93 23.83
C ASP A 531 10.28 -27.05 24.96
N ASP A 532 10.16 -26.07 25.87
CA ASP A 532 9.36 -26.19 27.09
C ASP A 532 7.90 -25.64 26.98
N GLU A 533 7.61 -24.70 26.08
CA GLU A 533 6.22 -24.35 25.68
C GLU A 533 5.63 -25.41 24.71
N ILE A 534 6.50 -26.00 23.87
CA ILE A 534 6.17 -27.18 23.03
C ILE A 534 5.76 -28.37 23.91
N LYS A 535 6.48 -28.63 25.02
CA LYS A 535 6.09 -29.68 25.99
C LYS A 535 4.75 -29.45 26.70
N LYS A 536 4.33 -28.19 26.88
CA LYS A 536 2.99 -27.88 27.43
C LYS A 536 1.89 -27.98 26.38
N ARG A 537 2.20 -27.76 25.09
CA ARG A 537 1.37 -28.17 23.95
C ARG A 537 1.29 -29.71 23.79
N ASP A 538 2.35 -30.43 24.17
CA ASP A 538 2.49 -31.88 23.95
C ASP A 538 1.98 -32.80 25.07
N ALA A 539 1.53 -32.26 26.21
CA ALA A 539 1.01 -33.12 27.29
C ALA A 539 -0.28 -33.90 26.91
N HIS A 540 -0.85 -33.66 25.72
CA HIS A 540 -2.00 -34.40 25.18
C HIS A 540 -1.73 -35.08 23.82
N ALA A 541 -0.49 -35.13 23.35
CA ALA A 541 -0.15 -35.80 22.09
C ALA A 541 0.11 -37.31 22.31
N ASN A 542 -0.84 -38.13 21.86
CA ASN A 542 -0.58 -39.56 21.62
C ASN A 542 0.46 -39.70 20.51
N LYS A 543 1.39 -40.63 20.69
CA LYS A 543 2.45 -41.01 19.74
C LYS A 543 1.86 -41.44 18.40
N ASP A 544 1.79 -40.51 17.44
CA ASP A 544 1.98 -40.68 15.99
C ASP A 544 1.50 -39.38 15.31
N ASP A 545 2.41 -38.71 14.59
CA ASP A 545 2.18 -37.52 13.74
C ASP A 545 1.65 -36.22 14.39
N THR A 546 2.46 -35.52 15.19
CA THR A 546 2.24 -34.08 15.45
C THR A 546 3.53 -33.36 15.84
N VAL A 547 4.20 -32.74 14.85
CA VAL A 547 5.04 -31.57 15.10
C VAL A 547 4.26 -30.39 14.54
N ILE A 548 3.54 -29.65 15.39
CA ILE A 548 3.21 -28.27 15.07
C ILE A 548 4.50 -27.51 15.32
N GLY A 549 5.34 -27.39 14.30
CA GLY A 549 6.45 -26.46 14.38
C GLY A 549 5.92 -25.03 14.30
N SER A 550 6.76 -24.06 14.62
CA SER A 550 6.48 -22.63 14.47
C SER A 550 5.91 -22.27 13.09
N LEU A 551 5.22 -21.13 12.97
CA LEU A 551 4.70 -20.59 11.69
C LEU A 551 5.73 -20.69 10.55
N SER A 552 7.01 -20.44 10.86
CA SER A 552 8.15 -20.54 9.93
C SER A 552 8.47 -21.96 9.42
N SER A 553 8.08 -23.00 10.15
CA SER A 553 8.32 -24.40 9.76
C SER A 553 7.19 -25.02 8.94
N VAL A 554 5.97 -24.48 9.09
CA VAL A 554 4.78 -24.99 8.42
C VAL A 554 4.46 -24.19 7.15
N VAL A 555 4.72 -22.89 7.16
CA VAL A 555 4.33 -22.02 6.04
C VAL A 555 5.56 -21.62 5.22
N THR A 556 6.09 -22.60 4.49
CA THR A 556 7.23 -22.48 3.56
C THR A 556 6.75 -22.41 2.11
N ASP A 557 7.59 -21.91 1.20
CA ASP A 557 7.36 -21.96 -0.25
C ASP A 557 6.91 -23.37 -0.71
N GLU A 558 7.61 -24.40 -0.25
CA GLU A 558 7.32 -25.80 -0.55
C GLU A 558 5.91 -26.22 -0.10
N ASN A 559 5.52 -25.90 1.13
CA ASN A 559 4.21 -26.31 1.65
C ASN A 559 3.06 -25.53 0.99
N VAL A 560 3.28 -24.27 0.57
CA VAL A 560 2.30 -23.51 -0.22
C VAL A 560 2.14 -24.14 -1.60
N GLN A 561 3.25 -24.57 -2.22
CA GLN A 561 3.21 -25.27 -3.50
C GLN A 561 2.47 -26.61 -3.40
N ILE A 562 2.70 -27.40 -2.35
CA ILE A 562 1.97 -28.67 -2.12
C ILE A 562 0.47 -28.44 -2.03
N LEU A 563 0.04 -27.38 -1.32
CA LEU A 563 -1.38 -27.01 -1.25
C LEU A 563 -1.91 -26.62 -2.64
N LYS A 564 -1.17 -25.77 -3.37
CA LYS A 564 -1.55 -25.31 -4.72
C LYS A 564 -1.71 -26.49 -5.68
N ASP A 565 -0.70 -27.35 -5.79
CA ASP A 565 -0.70 -28.52 -6.67
C ASP A 565 -1.89 -29.45 -6.37
N ARG A 566 -2.21 -29.64 -5.09
CA ARG A 566 -3.37 -30.44 -4.68
C ARG A 566 -4.69 -29.79 -5.09
N LEU A 567 -4.87 -28.50 -4.86
CA LEU A 567 -6.10 -27.80 -5.22
C LEU A 567 -6.29 -27.75 -6.74
N GLU A 568 -5.21 -27.56 -7.51
CA GLU A 568 -5.23 -27.64 -8.97
C GLU A 568 -5.62 -29.04 -9.44
N ALA A 569 -5.05 -30.10 -8.85
CA ALA A 569 -5.39 -31.46 -9.20
C ALA A 569 -6.85 -31.83 -8.87
N ILE A 570 -7.41 -31.28 -7.79
CA ILE A 570 -8.84 -31.42 -7.44
C ILE A 570 -9.70 -30.66 -8.45
N LYS A 571 -9.36 -29.40 -8.74
CA LYS A 571 -10.08 -28.55 -9.70
C LYS A 571 -10.15 -29.20 -11.08
N ASP A 572 -9.02 -29.72 -11.57
CA ASP A 572 -8.94 -30.46 -12.83
C ASP A 572 -9.82 -31.71 -12.84
N GLY A 573 -9.99 -32.37 -11.69
CA GLY A 573 -10.86 -33.53 -11.55
C GLY A 573 -12.34 -33.17 -11.73
N PHE A 574 -12.77 -32.04 -11.16
CA PHE A 574 -14.13 -31.53 -11.35
C PHE A 574 -14.36 -31.00 -12.76
N ILE A 575 -13.36 -30.36 -13.39
CA ILE A 575 -13.43 -29.94 -14.81
C ILE A 575 -13.60 -31.16 -15.72
N GLU A 576 -12.81 -32.22 -15.49
CA GLU A 576 -12.93 -33.47 -16.24
C GLU A 576 -14.30 -34.14 -16.01
N MET A 577 -14.81 -34.13 -14.77
CA MET A 577 -16.15 -34.64 -14.46
C MET A 577 -17.24 -33.89 -15.21
N ASN A 578 -17.19 -32.56 -15.25
CA ASN A 578 -18.15 -31.75 -16.02
C ASN A 578 -18.05 -32.03 -17.51
N LYS A 579 -16.84 -32.14 -18.06
CA LYS A 579 -16.66 -32.51 -19.47
C LYS A 579 -17.26 -33.88 -19.78
N ASN A 580 -17.06 -34.87 -18.91
CA ASN A 580 -17.64 -36.20 -19.07
C ASN A 580 -19.18 -36.16 -19.02
N LEU A 581 -19.76 -35.28 -18.18
CA LEU A 581 -21.21 -35.05 -18.11
C LEU A 581 -21.73 -34.36 -19.38
N ASP A 582 -20.99 -33.40 -19.94
CA ASP A 582 -21.33 -32.72 -21.21
C ASP A 582 -21.31 -33.70 -22.39
N ASP A 583 -20.35 -34.63 -22.39
CA ASP A 583 -20.25 -35.69 -23.40
C ASP A 583 -21.39 -36.72 -23.30
N MET A 584 -22.10 -36.81 -22.16
CA MET A 584 -23.29 -37.65 -22.02
C MET A 584 -24.45 -37.03 -22.80
N THR A 585 -24.65 -37.53 -24.02
CA THR A 585 -25.71 -37.07 -24.91
C THR A 585 -26.61 -38.21 -25.37
N TYR A 586 -27.87 -37.89 -25.62
CA TYR A 586 -28.81 -38.74 -26.33
C TYR A 586 -29.38 -37.96 -27.51
N ASN A 587 -29.17 -38.45 -28.72
CA ASN A 587 -29.53 -37.79 -29.97
C ASN A 587 -28.95 -36.37 -30.07
N SER A 588 -27.65 -36.23 -29.74
CA SER A 588 -26.91 -34.95 -29.72
C SER A 588 -27.44 -33.90 -28.73
N ILE A 589 -28.27 -34.29 -27.76
CA ILE A 589 -28.76 -33.42 -26.69
C ILE A 589 -28.09 -33.84 -25.38
N GLU A 590 -27.46 -32.88 -24.71
CA GLU A 590 -26.85 -33.07 -23.39
C GLU A 590 -27.89 -33.51 -22.36
N LEU A 591 -27.55 -34.54 -21.58
CA LEU A 591 -28.44 -35.04 -20.54
C LEU A 591 -28.50 -34.12 -19.29
N THR A 592 -27.61 -33.13 -19.20
CA THR A 592 -27.47 -32.18 -18.07
C THR A 592 -28.20 -30.85 -18.25
N GLY A 593 -29.07 -30.72 -19.25
CA GLY A 593 -29.60 -29.45 -19.79
C GLY A 593 -29.98 -28.33 -18.78
N VAL A 594 -29.84 -27.07 -19.24
CA VAL A 594 -29.79 -25.81 -18.46
C VAL A 594 -31.04 -25.46 -17.62
N ASN A 595 -32.17 -26.15 -17.81
CA ASN A 595 -33.41 -25.88 -17.07
C ASN A 595 -34.05 -27.24 -16.74
N LYS A 596 -34.40 -27.52 -15.47
CA LYS A 596 -35.01 -28.80 -15.00
C LYS A 596 -36.15 -29.33 -15.89
N LYS A 597 -36.79 -28.47 -16.70
CA LYS A 597 -37.84 -28.83 -17.69
C LYS A 597 -37.33 -29.47 -18.99
N ALA A 598 -36.05 -29.32 -19.34
CA ALA A 598 -35.46 -29.71 -20.63
C ALA A 598 -35.15 -31.21 -20.77
N VAL A 599 -35.23 -31.99 -19.68
CA VAL A 599 -34.90 -33.42 -19.66
C VAL A 599 -35.99 -34.25 -18.96
N SER A 600 -37.24 -33.78 -18.99
CA SER A 600 -38.37 -34.61 -18.55
C SER A 600 -38.56 -35.81 -19.47
N LEU A 601 -39.22 -36.87 -18.98
CA LEU A 601 -39.58 -38.02 -19.82
C LEU A 601 -40.36 -37.58 -21.07
N ASP A 602 -41.18 -36.53 -20.96
CA ASP A 602 -41.89 -35.92 -22.09
C ASP A 602 -40.96 -35.26 -23.14
N VAL A 603 -39.87 -34.62 -22.71
CA VAL A 603 -38.88 -34.06 -23.63
C VAL A 603 -38.03 -35.17 -24.27
N PHE A 604 -37.62 -36.17 -23.49
CA PHE A 604 -36.95 -37.37 -24.02
C PHE A 604 -37.78 -38.03 -25.12
N ARG A 605 -39.09 -38.18 -24.92
CA ARG A 605 -40.05 -38.63 -25.95
C ARG A 605 -39.99 -37.79 -27.20
N LYS A 606 -40.28 -36.49 -27.06
CA LYS A 606 -40.38 -35.57 -28.19
C LYS A 606 -39.10 -35.59 -29.03
N ASN A 607 -37.94 -35.64 -28.39
CA ASN A 607 -36.64 -35.62 -29.07
C ASN A 607 -36.27 -36.97 -29.72
N MET A 608 -36.58 -38.09 -29.08
CA MET A 608 -36.39 -39.43 -29.64
C MET A 608 -37.16 -39.58 -30.97
N PHE A 609 -38.42 -39.14 -30.99
CA PHE A 609 -39.31 -39.33 -32.13
C PHE A 609 -39.19 -38.26 -33.22
N LYS A 610 -39.07 -36.97 -32.87
CA LYS A 610 -39.07 -35.89 -33.87
C LYS A 610 -37.75 -35.76 -34.63
N ASN A 611 -36.63 -36.05 -33.97
CA ASN A 611 -35.29 -35.84 -34.52
C ASN A 611 -34.51 -37.15 -34.68
N GLY A 612 -34.55 -38.07 -33.71
CA GLY A 612 -33.71 -39.28 -33.73
C GLY A 612 -34.14 -40.32 -34.77
N TYR A 613 -35.45 -40.56 -34.91
CA TYR A 613 -35.99 -41.45 -35.93
C TYR A 613 -35.98 -40.80 -37.33
N ASN A 614 -36.46 -39.56 -37.45
CA ASN A 614 -36.55 -38.86 -38.76
C ASN A 614 -35.18 -38.68 -39.43
N ASN A 615 -34.13 -38.34 -38.67
CA ASN A 615 -32.78 -38.18 -39.21
C ASN A 615 -32.15 -39.52 -39.64
N ASN A 616 -32.67 -40.66 -39.17
CA ASN A 616 -32.23 -42.00 -39.53
C ASN A 616 -33.28 -42.78 -40.35
N SER A 617 -34.33 -42.11 -40.83
CA SER A 617 -35.52 -42.71 -41.45
C SER A 617 -35.19 -43.66 -42.60
N SER A 618 -34.21 -43.33 -43.43
CA SER A 618 -33.78 -44.15 -44.59
C SER A 618 -33.29 -45.56 -44.22
N LYS A 619 -32.75 -45.76 -43.01
CA LYS A 619 -32.27 -47.06 -42.51
C LYS A 619 -33.41 -47.95 -41.98
N TYR A 620 -34.56 -47.35 -41.63
CA TYR A 620 -35.64 -48.01 -40.88
C TYR A 620 -37.03 -47.93 -41.56
N ASP A 621 -37.14 -47.24 -42.69
CA ASP A 621 -38.40 -47.06 -43.43
C ASP A 621 -38.95 -48.35 -44.05
N GLY A 622 -38.10 -49.33 -44.32
CA GLY A 622 -38.49 -50.65 -44.85
C GLY A 622 -39.01 -51.65 -43.81
N LEU A 623 -38.82 -51.38 -42.51
CA LEU A 623 -39.25 -52.28 -41.44
C LEU A 623 -40.75 -52.09 -41.20
N VAL A 624 -41.52 -53.17 -41.15
CA VAL A 624 -42.99 -53.09 -41.04
C VAL A 624 -43.56 -53.94 -39.92
N THR A 625 -42.83 -54.94 -39.43
CA THR A 625 -43.29 -55.85 -38.37
C THR A 625 -42.64 -55.61 -37.01
N ASN A 626 -43.28 -56.08 -35.93
CA ASN A 626 -42.71 -55.99 -34.57
C ASN A 626 -41.36 -56.71 -34.42
N SER A 627 -41.14 -57.84 -35.11
CA SER A 627 -39.89 -58.59 -35.04
C SER A 627 -38.70 -57.82 -35.62
N GLU A 628 -38.92 -57.14 -36.74
CA GLU A 628 -37.92 -56.33 -37.43
C GLU A 628 -37.53 -55.10 -36.59
N PHE A 629 -38.50 -54.46 -35.95
CA PHE A 629 -38.25 -53.32 -35.05
C PHE A 629 -37.55 -53.71 -33.74
N ASN A 630 -37.95 -54.82 -33.12
CA ASN A 630 -37.35 -55.27 -31.86
C ASN A 630 -35.87 -55.64 -32.01
N THR A 631 -35.48 -56.18 -33.17
CA THR A 631 -34.09 -56.54 -33.47
C THR A 631 -33.20 -55.30 -33.66
N ASN A 632 -33.74 -54.23 -34.28
CA ASN A 632 -33.01 -53.01 -34.60
C ASN A 632 -33.05 -51.93 -33.49
N SER A 633 -33.94 -52.05 -32.50
CA SER A 633 -34.08 -51.05 -31.42
C SER A 633 -32.81 -50.89 -30.57
N THR A 634 -32.07 -51.99 -30.30
CA THR A 634 -30.80 -51.89 -29.57
C THR A 634 -29.71 -51.21 -30.39
N GLU A 635 -29.64 -51.45 -31.71
CA GLU A 635 -28.71 -50.75 -32.59
C GLU A 635 -29.02 -49.26 -32.67
N LEU A 636 -30.30 -48.89 -32.82
CA LEU A 636 -30.73 -47.50 -32.81
C LEU A 636 -30.45 -46.80 -31.47
N PHE A 637 -30.67 -47.46 -30.34
CA PHE A 637 -30.26 -46.91 -29.05
C PHE A 637 -28.76 -46.61 -29.01
N ASN A 638 -27.93 -47.53 -29.53
CA ASN A 638 -26.48 -47.34 -29.57
C ASN A 638 -26.03 -46.24 -30.56
N ASP A 639 -26.78 -46.02 -31.64
CA ASP A 639 -26.55 -44.91 -32.58
C ASP A 639 -26.93 -43.55 -31.96
N LEU A 640 -27.94 -43.52 -31.08
CA LEU A 640 -28.47 -42.28 -30.48
C LEU A 640 -27.82 -41.92 -29.14
N PHE A 641 -27.55 -42.88 -28.28
CA PHE A 641 -26.87 -42.65 -27.01
C PHE A 641 -25.36 -42.62 -27.25
N ASN A 642 -24.68 -41.52 -26.89
CA ASN A 642 -23.23 -41.45 -27.05
C ASN A 642 -22.58 -42.58 -26.22
N ASN A 643 -21.98 -43.56 -26.89
CA ASN A 643 -21.31 -44.68 -26.26
C ASN A 643 -19.82 -44.42 -25.96
N ASP A 644 -19.27 -43.34 -26.52
CA ASP A 644 -17.86 -42.96 -26.38
C ASP A 644 -17.63 -41.98 -25.21
N TYR A 645 -18.68 -41.63 -24.45
CA TYR A 645 -18.52 -40.83 -23.24
C TYR A 645 -17.62 -41.55 -22.24
N LYS A 646 -16.72 -40.79 -21.62
CA LYS A 646 -15.81 -41.34 -20.62
C LYS A 646 -16.53 -41.40 -19.27
N GLN A 647 -16.49 -42.56 -18.63
CA GLN A 647 -16.90 -42.66 -17.23
C GLN A 647 -15.93 -41.90 -16.33
N LEU A 648 -16.42 -41.40 -15.20
CA LEU A 648 -15.58 -40.76 -14.20
C LEU A 648 -14.50 -41.73 -13.70
N ASP A 649 -13.23 -41.33 -13.84
CA ASP A 649 -12.10 -42.08 -13.30
C ASP A 649 -12.06 -41.96 -11.77
N MET A 650 -12.75 -42.87 -11.09
CA MET A 650 -12.73 -42.94 -9.63
C MET A 650 -11.35 -43.32 -9.06
N ALA A 651 -10.43 -43.87 -9.86
CA ALA A 651 -9.09 -44.17 -9.39
C ALA A 651 -8.29 -42.88 -9.13
N ARG A 652 -8.53 -41.83 -9.92
CA ARG A 652 -7.97 -40.49 -9.71
C ARG A 652 -8.22 -39.98 -8.29
N PHE A 653 -9.45 -40.04 -7.80
CA PHE A 653 -9.82 -39.48 -6.49
C PHE A 653 -9.37 -40.33 -5.30
N LYS A 654 -8.92 -41.58 -5.54
CA LYS A 654 -8.28 -42.41 -4.52
C LYS A 654 -6.84 -41.99 -4.23
N ASP A 655 -6.20 -41.28 -5.16
CA ASP A 655 -4.93 -40.62 -4.90
C ASP A 655 -5.15 -39.49 -3.89
N ILE A 656 -4.41 -39.54 -2.79
CA ILE A 656 -4.54 -38.61 -1.67
C ILE A 656 -4.25 -37.17 -2.07
N ASN A 657 -3.40 -36.97 -3.08
CA ASN A 657 -3.04 -35.65 -3.61
C ASN A 657 -4.08 -35.09 -4.58
N LYS A 658 -5.07 -35.89 -4.97
CA LYS A 658 -6.16 -35.50 -5.89
C LYS A 658 -7.54 -35.64 -5.24
N SER A 659 -7.57 -36.09 -3.99
CA SER A 659 -8.78 -36.31 -3.24
C SER A 659 -9.41 -34.98 -2.82
N PRO A 660 -10.74 -34.78 -3.01
CA PRO A 660 -11.43 -33.57 -2.59
C PRO A 660 -11.53 -33.43 -1.06
N THR A 661 -11.20 -34.48 -0.31
CA THR A 661 -11.24 -34.45 1.16
C THR A 661 -10.08 -33.63 1.72
N LEU A 662 -10.39 -32.52 2.39
CA LEU A 662 -9.38 -31.70 3.11
C LEU A 662 -9.55 -31.72 4.64
N ILE A 663 -10.66 -32.24 5.17
CA ILE A 663 -11.00 -32.18 6.60
C ILE A 663 -10.03 -33.02 7.47
N PRO A 664 -9.38 -32.43 8.51
CA PRO A 664 -8.42 -33.14 9.37
C PRO A 664 -9.00 -34.22 10.28
N GLU A 665 -10.28 -34.16 10.64
CA GLU A 665 -10.93 -35.03 11.66
C GLU A 665 -10.98 -36.53 11.31
N LYS A 666 -10.73 -36.91 10.05
CA LYS A 666 -10.67 -38.30 9.61
C LYS A 666 -9.20 -38.70 9.57
N ASN A 667 -8.68 -39.35 10.63
CA ASN A 667 -7.31 -39.91 10.83
C ASN A 667 -6.78 -40.85 9.71
N LYS A 668 -6.97 -40.50 8.44
CA LYS A 668 -6.77 -41.31 7.22
C LYS A 668 -6.38 -40.47 6.00
N VAL A 669 -6.28 -39.13 6.10
CA VAL A 669 -6.02 -38.23 4.96
C VAL A 669 -4.79 -37.36 5.23
N ASN A 670 -3.81 -37.38 4.32
CA ASN A 670 -2.61 -36.55 4.36
C ASN A 670 -2.98 -35.12 3.98
N VAL A 671 -3.47 -34.31 4.93
CA VAL A 671 -3.89 -32.92 4.71
C VAL A 671 -2.67 -32.01 4.49
N PRO A 672 -2.69 -31.03 3.55
CA PRO A 672 -1.55 -30.13 3.37
C PRO A 672 -1.25 -29.38 4.67
N LYS A 673 0.03 -29.32 5.05
CA LYS A 673 0.46 -28.82 6.37
C LYS A 673 -0.07 -27.42 6.68
N ILE A 674 -0.08 -26.52 5.70
CA ILE A 674 -0.60 -25.15 5.86
C ILE A 674 -2.09 -25.14 6.20
N TYR A 675 -2.90 -25.95 5.50
CA TYR A 675 -4.33 -26.02 5.81
C TYR A 675 -4.57 -26.65 7.18
N LYS A 676 -3.80 -27.69 7.55
CA LYS A 676 -3.87 -28.29 8.90
C LYS A 676 -3.55 -27.25 9.98
N TYR A 677 -2.44 -26.51 9.82
CA TYR A 677 -2.07 -25.42 10.73
C TYR A 677 -3.15 -24.35 10.84
N ALA A 678 -3.67 -23.87 9.71
CA ALA A 678 -4.71 -22.85 9.70
C ALA A 678 -6.02 -23.37 10.33
N TYR A 679 -6.39 -24.63 10.09
CA TYR A 679 -7.53 -25.28 10.73
C TYR A 679 -7.34 -25.35 12.25
N ASP A 680 -6.20 -25.84 12.72
CA ASP A 680 -5.92 -25.97 14.16
C ASP A 680 -5.92 -24.59 14.88
N MET A 681 -5.53 -23.52 14.18
CA MET A 681 -5.51 -22.15 14.71
C MET A 681 -6.89 -21.47 14.68
N PHE A 682 -7.61 -21.57 13.56
CA PHE A 682 -8.78 -20.73 13.26
C PHE A 682 -10.13 -21.44 13.36
N HIS A 683 -10.15 -22.78 13.36
CA HIS A 683 -11.41 -23.51 13.42
C HIS A 683 -12.17 -23.24 14.72
N GLY A 684 -13.47 -22.95 14.61
CA GLY A 684 -14.34 -22.62 15.73
C GLY A 684 -14.13 -21.22 16.35
N LYS A 685 -13.26 -20.37 15.79
CA LYS A 685 -13.04 -19.00 16.27
C LYS A 685 -14.14 -18.05 15.78
N ASN A 686 -14.44 -17.03 16.59
CA ASN A 686 -15.39 -15.98 16.22
C ASN A 686 -14.74 -14.99 15.25
N LYS A 687 -15.23 -14.95 14.01
CA LYS A 687 -14.71 -14.08 12.94
C LYS A 687 -14.89 -12.59 13.24
N GLU A 688 -16.01 -12.19 13.84
CA GLU A 688 -16.30 -10.78 14.14
C GLU A 688 -15.35 -10.23 15.21
N GLU A 689 -15.15 -11.00 16.28
CA GLU A 689 -14.25 -10.64 17.38
C GLU A 689 -12.78 -10.56 16.91
N LEU A 690 -12.35 -11.49 16.06
CA LEU A 690 -11.01 -11.49 15.48
C LEU A 690 -10.74 -10.22 14.65
N GLU A 691 -11.67 -9.84 13.76
CA GLU A 691 -11.53 -8.64 12.93
C GLU A 691 -11.60 -7.36 13.77
N GLU A 692 -12.43 -7.31 14.81
CA GLU A 692 -12.46 -6.20 15.76
C GLU A 692 -11.10 -6.01 16.44
N LYS A 693 -10.47 -7.10 16.91
CA LYS A 693 -9.16 -7.03 17.58
C LYS A 693 -8.00 -6.69 16.64
N LYS A 694 -8.02 -7.19 15.40
CA LYS A 694 -7.08 -6.73 14.36
C LYS A 694 -7.19 -5.22 14.17
N LYS A 695 -8.42 -4.71 14.06
CA LYS A 695 -8.69 -3.30 13.87
C LYS A 695 -8.24 -2.47 15.08
N GLU A 696 -8.47 -2.92 16.31
CA GLU A 696 -7.99 -2.22 17.52
C GLU A 696 -6.47 -1.97 17.49
N VAL A 697 -5.69 -2.94 17.02
CA VAL A 697 -4.22 -2.83 16.92
C VAL A 697 -3.81 -1.90 15.79
N SER A 698 -4.47 -1.99 14.63
CA SER A 698 -4.25 -1.08 13.50
C SER A 698 -4.58 0.37 13.89
N ASP A 699 -5.75 0.61 14.49
CA ASP A 699 -6.17 1.94 14.94
C ASP A 699 -5.22 2.49 16.01
N ALA A 700 -4.67 1.63 16.88
CA ALA A 700 -3.67 2.01 17.88
C ALA A 700 -2.34 2.44 17.21
N LYS A 701 -1.88 1.69 16.20
CA LYS A 701 -0.70 2.02 15.40
C LYS A 701 -0.88 3.36 14.68
N ASP A 702 -1.96 3.52 13.92
CA ASP A 702 -2.23 4.73 13.14
C ASP A 702 -2.28 5.98 14.03
N LYS A 703 -2.92 5.86 15.21
CA LYS A 703 -2.93 6.97 16.18
C LYS A 703 -1.54 7.27 16.73
N ALA A 704 -0.72 6.26 16.99
CA ALA A 704 0.63 6.45 17.48
C ALA A 704 1.55 7.10 16.45
N GLU A 705 1.50 6.64 15.19
CA GLU A 705 2.25 7.23 14.07
C GLU A 705 1.80 8.66 13.80
N LYS A 706 0.49 8.91 13.73
CA LYS A 706 -0.03 10.27 13.55
C LYS A 706 0.39 11.20 14.68
N LYS A 707 0.39 10.71 15.94
CA LYS A 707 0.83 11.53 17.07
C LYS A 707 2.33 11.79 17.02
N LEU A 708 3.14 10.81 16.65
CA LEU A 708 4.58 11.00 16.41
C LEU A 708 4.83 12.08 15.36
N ASP A 709 4.17 11.99 14.20
CA ASP A 709 4.31 12.98 13.11
C ASP A 709 3.87 14.38 13.54
N GLU A 710 2.77 14.50 14.28
CA GLU A 710 2.29 15.78 14.82
C GLU A 710 3.34 16.42 15.75
N LEU A 711 3.99 15.60 16.59
CA LEU A 711 4.91 16.08 17.62
C LEU A 711 6.31 16.39 17.08
N ILE A 712 6.78 15.65 16.07
CA ILE A 712 8.06 15.93 15.39
C ILE A 712 7.99 17.25 14.61
N ASN A 713 6.85 17.52 13.96
CA ASN A 713 6.66 18.71 13.12
C ASN A 713 6.14 19.94 13.88
N LEU A 714 6.00 19.85 15.21
CA LEU A 714 5.53 20.97 16.03
C LEU A 714 6.63 22.04 16.11
N SER A 715 6.36 23.23 15.56
CA SER A 715 7.31 24.34 15.69
C SER A 715 7.41 24.80 17.15
N ARG A 716 8.65 24.80 17.66
CA ARG A 716 8.97 25.13 19.06
C ARG A 716 9.65 26.49 19.23
N PHE A 717 9.79 27.25 18.15
CA PHE A 717 10.27 28.63 18.23
C PHE A 717 9.23 29.54 18.89
N LYS A 718 9.63 30.23 19.97
CA LYS A 718 8.81 31.20 20.71
C LYS A 718 9.33 32.63 20.66
N GLY A 719 10.36 32.89 19.85
CA GLY A 719 10.83 34.25 19.60
C GLY A 719 9.81 35.06 18.77
N GLU A 720 9.89 36.38 18.86
CA GLU A 720 9.15 37.27 17.96
C GLU A 720 9.67 37.12 16.51
N PRO A 721 8.91 37.51 15.48
CA PRO A 721 9.41 37.58 14.10
C PRO A 721 10.55 38.59 14.04
N GLN A 722 11.78 38.09 13.97
CA GLN A 722 13.01 38.88 13.92
C GLN A 722 13.68 38.73 12.55
N PRO A 723 14.58 39.66 12.15
CA PRO A 723 15.40 39.48 10.95
C PRO A 723 16.13 38.13 10.96
N THR A 724 16.15 37.44 9.82
CA THR A 724 16.96 36.22 9.69
C THR A 724 18.42 36.58 9.41
N VAL A 725 19.32 35.71 9.83
CA VAL A 725 20.75 35.86 9.51
C VAL A 725 20.94 35.68 8.01
N LYS A 726 21.54 36.66 7.35
CA LYS A 726 21.81 36.60 5.91
C LYS A 726 23.00 35.68 5.67
N GLN A 727 22.80 34.64 4.86
CA GLN A 727 23.90 33.77 4.42
C GLN A 727 24.67 34.46 3.30
N GLU A 728 25.94 34.76 3.57
CA GLU A 728 26.86 35.36 2.58
C GLU A 728 27.94 34.39 2.09
N PHE A 729 28.08 33.24 2.75
CA PHE A 729 29.05 32.21 2.41
C PHE A 729 28.35 30.95 1.93
N THR A 730 28.72 30.43 0.75
CA THR A 730 28.16 29.20 0.18
C THR A 730 29.02 27.98 0.52
N GLY A 731 28.37 26.89 0.95
CA GLY A 731 29.02 25.60 1.21
C GLY A 731 28.00 24.55 1.67
N PRO A 732 28.19 23.25 1.38
CA PRO A 732 27.31 22.19 1.86
C PRO A 732 27.54 21.90 3.36
N GLY A 733 26.47 21.50 4.07
CA GLY A 733 26.57 20.89 5.40
C GLY A 733 25.79 21.62 6.50
N GLY A 734 24.90 20.89 7.17
CA GLY A 734 24.26 21.28 8.43
C GLY A 734 24.54 20.20 9.47
N PHE A 735 24.57 20.59 10.75
CA PHE A 735 24.65 19.64 11.86
C PHE A 735 23.46 18.68 11.83
N SER A 736 23.66 17.39 12.12
CA SER A 736 22.59 16.37 12.13
C SER A 736 22.68 15.47 13.35
N ALA A 737 21.59 14.75 13.67
CA ALA A 737 21.58 13.76 14.74
C ALA A 737 22.61 12.64 14.52
N GLY A 738 22.85 12.24 13.27
CA GLY A 738 23.88 11.25 12.94
C GLY A 738 25.30 11.70 13.33
N ASP A 739 25.57 13.01 13.28
CA ASP A 739 26.85 13.57 13.72
C ASP A 739 27.01 13.46 15.24
N VAL A 740 25.91 13.59 16.01
CA VAL A 740 25.90 13.41 17.47
C VAL A 740 26.24 11.96 17.84
N PHE A 741 25.61 10.97 17.20
CA PHE A 741 25.87 9.57 17.55
C PHE A 741 27.26 9.08 17.13
N LYS A 742 27.78 9.53 15.99
CA LYS A 742 29.09 9.10 15.46
C LYS A 742 30.28 9.82 16.09
N ALA A 743 30.23 11.16 16.19
CA ALA A 743 31.34 11.98 16.68
C ALA A 743 31.19 12.38 18.15
N GLY A 744 29.97 12.35 18.70
CA GLY A 744 29.66 12.71 20.09
C GLY A 744 30.40 11.86 21.10
N PHE A 745 30.50 10.56 20.85
CA PHE A 745 31.15 9.63 21.76
C PHE A 745 32.64 9.94 21.96
N GLU A 746 33.40 10.18 20.89
CA GLU A 746 34.84 10.45 20.98
C GLU A 746 35.14 11.75 21.73
N ILE A 747 34.38 12.81 21.44
CA ILE A 747 34.53 14.10 22.12
C ILE A 747 34.09 14.00 23.58
N LEU A 748 32.99 13.31 23.88
CA LEU A 748 32.56 13.06 25.26
C LEU A 748 33.60 12.24 26.04
N GLN A 749 34.20 11.21 25.44
CA GLN A 749 35.29 10.46 26.06
C GLN A 749 36.50 11.34 26.34
N ASN A 750 36.93 12.17 25.39
CA ASN A 750 38.06 13.08 25.59
C ASN A 750 37.80 14.10 26.71
N ILE A 751 36.58 14.65 26.77
CA ILE A 751 36.13 15.56 27.83
C ILE A 751 36.12 14.86 29.20
N ILE A 752 35.59 13.63 29.28
CA ILE A 752 35.53 12.84 30.53
C ILE A 752 36.94 12.48 31.02
N ASN A 753 37.81 12.08 30.09
CA ASN A 753 39.20 11.69 30.35
C ASN A 753 40.13 12.90 30.62
N LEU A 754 39.61 14.13 30.54
CA LEU A 754 40.35 15.37 30.69
C LEU A 754 41.54 15.50 29.70
N ASP A 755 41.46 14.85 28.54
CA ASP A 755 42.43 15.04 27.45
C ASP A 755 42.07 16.29 26.64
N LEU A 756 42.26 17.45 27.28
CA LEU A 756 41.81 18.75 26.77
C LEU A 756 42.76 19.35 25.72
N TYR A 757 43.94 18.75 25.47
CA TYR A 757 44.97 19.38 24.64
C TYR A 757 44.50 19.56 23.18
N ASN A 758 43.82 18.55 22.62
CA ASN A 758 43.38 18.56 21.23
C ASN A 758 42.03 19.28 21.02
N ILE A 759 41.24 19.47 22.08
CA ILE A 759 39.90 20.08 22.00
C ILE A 759 39.83 21.48 22.61
N ARG A 760 40.91 21.98 23.22
CA ARG A 760 40.95 23.29 23.91
C ARG A 760 40.36 24.41 23.06
N ASP A 761 40.85 24.55 21.83
CA ASP A 761 40.46 25.66 20.96
C ASP A 761 38.98 25.57 20.55
N ASP A 762 38.46 24.36 20.38
CA ASP A 762 37.06 24.13 20.04
C ASP A 762 36.15 24.37 21.26
N LEU A 763 36.62 24.03 22.46
CA LEU A 763 35.96 24.41 23.72
C LEU A 763 35.97 25.93 23.93
N TYR A 764 37.03 26.62 23.53
CA TYR A 764 37.12 28.08 23.58
C TYR A 764 36.06 28.70 22.65
N ALA A 765 35.94 28.18 21.43
CA ALA A 765 34.93 28.62 20.48
C ALA A 765 33.51 28.30 20.93
N THR A 766 33.29 27.13 21.52
CA THR A 766 32.00 26.73 22.10
C THR A 766 31.59 27.66 23.24
N ALA A 767 32.51 27.88 24.18
CA ALA A 767 32.31 28.78 25.31
C ALA A 767 31.99 30.21 24.86
N TYR A 768 32.72 30.69 23.85
CA TYR A 768 32.47 31.99 23.24
C TYR A 768 31.06 32.03 22.64
N ALA A 769 30.70 31.10 21.76
CA ALA A 769 29.39 31.09 21.09
C ALA A 769 28.23 31.05 22.10
N MET A 770 28.29 30.14 23.08
CA MET A 770 27.24 30.00 24.11
C MET A 770 27.14 31.20 25.07
N SER A 771 28.18 32.02 25.17
CA SER A 771 28.20 33.21 26.03
C SER A 771 27.92 34.51 25.28
N MET A 772 28.06 34.53 23.96
CA MET A 772 27.88 35.72 23.12
C MET A 772 26.53 35.75 22.38
N PHE A 773 25.91 34.58 22.20
CA PHE A 773 24.69 34.42 21.41
C PHE A 773 23.56 33.79 22.22
N SER A 774 22.32 34.13 21.82
CA SER A 774 21.10 33.58 22.39
C SER A 774 20.69 32.26 21.72
N TYR A 775 19.86 31.50 22.45
CA TYR A 775 19.29 30.21 22.04
C TYR A 775 17.80 30.14 22.40
N ALA A 776 17.07 29.17 21.88
CA ALA A 776 15.60 29.12 21.92
C ALA A 776 14.98 29.27 23.32
N THR A 777 15.63 28.74 24.35
CA THR A 777 15.13 28.75 25.74
C THR A 777 15.86 29.77 26.63
N TYR A 778 16.68 30.64 26.06
CA TYR A 778 17.60 31.54 26.78
C TYR A 778 16.93 32.30 27.93
N ASP A 779 15.78 32.94 27.66
CA ASP A 779 15.02 33.67 28.67
C ASP A 779 14.36 32.76 29.71
N ASN A 780 13.85 31.60 29.29
CA ASN A 780 13.16 30.66 30.17
C ASN A 780 14.13 30.03 31.17
N GLU A 781 15.28 29.57 30.68
CA GLU A 781 16.34 29.04 31.53
C GLU A 781 16.93 30.10 32.47
N GLY A 782 17.11 31.32 31.97
CA GLY A 782 17.56 32.45 32.77
C GLY A 782 16.65 32.71 33.97
N ARG A 783 15.35 32.84 33.71
CA ARG A 783 14.33 33.07 34.74
C ARG A 783 14.17 31.88 35.68
N PHE A 784 14.26 30.65 35.17
CA PHE A 784 14.31 29.45 36.00
C PHE A 784 15.48 29.47 37.00
N LYS A 785 16.68 29.82 36.52
CA LYS A 785 17.90 29.93 37.35
C LYS A 785 17.80 31.05 38.42
N LEU A 786 16.88 32.02 38.26
CA LEU A 786 16.58 33.06 39.26
C LEU A 786 15.56 32.65 40.33
N LEU A 787 14.87 31.52 40.16
CA LEU A 787 13.98 30.98 41.20
C LEU A 787 14.81 30.33 42.32
N PRO A 788 14.42 30.48 43.61
CA PRO A 788 15.00 29.70 44.70
C PRO A 788 14.79 28.20 44.49
N LYS A 789 15.74 27.35 44.89
CA LYS A 789 15.62 25.88 44.75
C LYS A 789 14.32 25.31 45.32
N SER A 790 13.85 25.84 46.45
CA SER A 790 12.58 25.44 47.07
C SER A 790 11.34 25.69 46.22
N GLU A 791 11.39 26.67 45.31
CA GLU A 791 10.29 27.00 44.39
C GLU A 791 10.37 26.27 43.05
N ARG A 792 11.50 25.62 42.75
CA ARG A 792 11.69 24.81 41.52
C ARG A 792 11.14 23.41 41.69
N LYS A 793 11.30 22.84 42.89
CA LYS A 793 10.86 21.48 43.22
C LYS A 793 9.34 21.36 43.10
N GLY A 794 8.86 20.45 42.25
CA GLY A 794 7.44 20.23 42.00
C GLY A 794 6.74 21.32 41.16
N LEU A 795 7.49 22.27 40.57
CA LEU A 795 6.94 23.23 39.62
C LEU A 795 6.55 22.50 38.33
N LYS A 796 5.28 22.62 37.92
CA LYS A 796 4.78 21.99 36.69
C LYS A 796 5.17 22.82 35.46
N SER A 797 5.46 22.17 34.34
CA SER A 797 5.88 22.89 33.12
C SER A 797 4.82 23.88 32.64
N GLN A 798 3.54 23.50 32.71
CA GLN A 798 2.40 24.35 32.35
C GLN A 798 2.27 25.64 33.21
N ASP A 799 2.77 25.61 34.45
CA ASP A 799 2.67 26.74 35.39
C ASP A 799 3.95 27.60 35.39
N ALA A 800 5.03 27.12 34.75
CA ALA A 800 6.36 27.71 34.79
C ALA A 800 6.38 29.15 34.25
N LEU A 801 5.79 29.38 33.06
CA LEU A 801 5.79 30.71 32.42
C LEU A 801 5.07 31.77 33.27
N ALA A 802 3.97 31.39 33.94
CA ALA A 802 3.27 32.29 34.84
C ALA A 802 4.13 32.65 36.06
N LYS A 803 4.87 31.68 36.59
CA LYS A 803 5.81 31.86 37.70
C LYS A 803 6.98 32.79 37.33
N TYR A 804 7.48 32.69 36.08
CA TYR A 804 8.61 33.48 35.58
C TYR A 804 8.34 34.98 35.51
N LYS A 805 7.08 35.42 35.38
CA LYS A 805 6.71 36.84 35.38
C LYS A 805 7.24 37.60 36.61
N SER A 806 7.36 36.93 37.75
CA SER A 806 7.93 37.51 38.97
C SER A 806 9.43 37.85 38.87
N LYS A 807 10.12 37.35 37.84
CA LYS A 807 11.56 37.53 37.61
C LYS A 807 11.88 38.42 36.41
N ASP A 808 10.90 38.83 35.60
CA ASP A 808 11.12 39.64 34.41
C ASP A 808 11.82 40.97 34.73
N GLY A 809 11.41 41.66 35.81
CA GLY A 809 12.03 42.92 36.23
C GLY A 809 13.50 42.79 36.65
N VAL A 810 13.95 41.57 36.97
CA VAL A 810 15.34 41.26 37.32
C VAL A 810 16.11 40.81 36.07
N TRP A 811 15.52 39.92 35.26
CA TRP A 811 16.16 39.34 34.08
C TRP A 811 16.41 40.34 32.93
N PHE A 812 15.50 41.29 32.75
CA PHE A 812 15.60 42.33 31.71
C PHE A 812 16.13 43.68 32.24
N SER A 813 16.67 43.72 33.46
CA SER A 813 17.22 44.95 34.03
C SER A 813 18.52 45.39 33.34
N ASP A 814 18.68 46.71 33.20
CA ASP A 814 19.94 47.33 32.77
C ASP A 814 20.91 47.57 33.94
N GLU A 815 20.43 47.50 35.18
CA GLU A 815 21.25 47.70 36.38
C GLU A 815 22.13 46.49 36.69
N LEU A 816 23.44 46.71 36.80
CA LEU A 816 24.43 45.72 37.23
C LEU A 816 24.32 45.50 38.75
N ASN A 817 23.44 44.60 39.18
CA ASN A 817 23.38 44.12 40.57
C ASN A 817 24.09 42.76 40.74
N ASP A 818 24.48 42.42 41.97
CA ASP A 818 25.27 41.21 42.25
C ASP A 818 24.49 39.89 42.06
N GLU A 819 23.15 39.92 41.90
CA GLU A 819 22.32 38.73 41.66
C GLU A 819 22.22 38.31 40.17
N VAL A 820 22.35 39.29 39.26
CA VAL A 820 22.22 39.13 37.78
C VAL A 820 23.55 39.33 37.06
N LYS A 821 24.58 39.85 37.74
CA LYS A 821 25.94 39.99 37.23
C LYS A 821 26.34 38.71 36.49
N PHE A 822 26.52 38.84 35.18
CA PHE A 822 26.99 37.80 34.24
C PHE A 822 25.98 36.77 33.70
N LYS A 823 24.66 36.88 33.94
CA LYS A 823 23.70 35.85 33.43
C LYS A 823 22.96 36.19 32.14
N ASN A 824 22.68 37.46 31.87
CA ASN A 824 22.06 37.92 30.62
C ASN A 824 22.94 38.96 29.91
N ARG A 825 24.24 38.65 29.79
CA ARG A 825 25.24 39.55 29.21
C ARG A 825 26.26 38.76 28.43
N THR A 826 26.76 39.35 27.34
CA THR A 826 27.91 38.86 26.58
C THR A 826 29.18 38.88 27.44
N LEU A 827 30.25 38.22 26.98
CA LEU A 827 31.57 38.27 27.63
C LEU A 827 32.19 39.69 27.65
N THR A 828 31.67 40.59 26.83
CA THR A 828 32.01 42.02 26.77
C THR A 828 31.11 42.90 27.65
N GLY A 829 30.07 42.31 28.26
CA GLY A 829 29.19 43.00 29.21
C GLY A 829 27.95 43.67 28.60
N HIS A 830 27.64 43.42 27.33
CA HIS A 830 26.43 43.92 26.68
C HIS A 830 25.24 42.99 26.87
N ARG A 831 24.02 43.53 26.91
CA ARG A 831 22.80 42.74 27.04
C ARG A 831 22.50 41.97 25.76
N ILE A 832 22.24 40.67 25.92
CA ILE A 832 21.69 39.85 24.84
C ILE A 832 20.17 40.06 24.85
N SER A 833 19.65 40.69 23.81
CA SER A 833 18.21 40.99 23.69
C SER A 833 17.83 41.26 22.24
N LYS A 834 16.52 41.22 21.95
CA LYS A 834 15.99 41.50 20.60
C LYS A 834 16.37 42.86 20.02
N GLU A 835 16.73 43.84 20.87
CA GLU A 835 17.18 45.16 20.39
C GLU A 835 18.62 45.14 19.86
N ASN A 836 19.45 44.20 20.33
CA ASN A 836 20.87 44.14 20.00
C ASN A 836 21.21 42.94 19.10
N ASN A 837 20.37 41.90 19.10
CA ASN A 837 20.59 40.63 18.43
C ASN A 837 19.51 40.41 17.37
N ALA A 838 19.94 40.28 16.11
CA ALA A 838 19.04 40.19 14.96
C ALA A 838 18.25 38.88 14.94
N ALA A 839 18.85 37.75 15.31
CA ALA A 839 18.17 36.46 15.37
C ALA A 839 17.92 36.00 16.81
N TYR A 840 17.56 36.92 17.70
CA TYR A 840 17.37 36.66 19.13
C TYR A 840 16.53 35.39 19.39
N MET A 841 17.06 34.51 20.25
CA MET A 841 16.56 33.15 20.55
C MET A 841 16.70 32.11 19.43
N ALA A 842 17.55 32.34 18.43
CA ALA A 842 17.84 31.37 17.36
C ALA A 842 19.29 31.42 16.84
N GLU A 843 20.17 32.23 17.45
CA GLU A 843 21.53 32.50 16.92
C GLU A 843 22.44 31.27 17.03
N VAL A 844 22.40 30.55 18.16
CA VAL A 844 23.17 29.31 18.33
C VAL A 844 22.66 28.20 17.42
N GLU A 845 21.34 28.11 17.22
CA GLU A 845 20.74 27.14 16.30
C GLU A 845 21.12 27.45 14.85
N TYR A 846 21.16 28.73 14.46
CA TYR A 846 21.67 29.13 13.15
C TYR A 846 23.13 28.71 12.96
N LEU A 847 23.97 28.83 13.99
CA LEU A 847 25.37 28.38 13.94
C LEU A 847 25.48 26.89 13.55
N LEU A 848 24.58 26.06 14.06
CA LEU A 848 24.54 24.61 13.83
C LEU A 848 23.93 24.24 12.46
N PHE A 849 22.78 24.82 12.11
CA PHE A 849 21.98 24.38 10.96
C PHE A 849 22.04 25.34 9.77
N GLY A 850 22.07 26.65 10.01
CA GLY A 850 22.28 27.70 9.00
C GLY A 850 21.15 27.89 8.00
N GLU A 851 19.91 27.62 8.40
CA GLU A 851 18.72 27.89 7.59
C GLU A 851 18.44 29.40 7.54
N THR A 852 18.12 29.91 6.35
CA THR A 852 18.00 31.35 6.09
C THR A 852 16.58 31.85 5.94
N ASP A 853 15.64 30.94 5.67
CA ASP A 853 14.26 31.30 5.35
C ASP A 853 13.53 31.83 6.59
N GLU A 854 13.64 31.13 7.72
CA GLU A 854 13.02 31.51 8.98
C GLU A 854 13.87 31.05 10.18
N ASN A 855 13.96 31.88 11.22
CA ASN A 855 14.65 31.53 12.48
C ASN A 855 14.05 30.28 13.13
N ALA A 856 12.74 30.07 12.97
CA ALA A 856 12.03 28.89 13.44
C ALA A 856 12.61 27.58 12.87
N SER A 857 13.01 27.56 11.60
CA SER A 857 13.56 26.35 10.95
C SER A 857 14.81 25.83 11.65
N ASN A 858 15.71 26.73 12.09
CA ASN A 858 16.91 26.34 12.83
C ASN A 858 16.57 25.74 14.21
N VAL A 859 15.62 26.36 14.92
CA VAL A 859 15.18 25.89 16.24
C VAL A 859 14.45 24.56 16.14
N ASP A 860 13.61 24.38 15.13
CA ASP A 860 12.88 23.13 14.92
C ASP A 860 13.85 21.98 14.57
N LYS A 861 14.92 22.25 13.82
CA LYS A 861 16.01 21.27 13.61
C LYS A 861 16.79 20.94 14.88
N ALA A 862 17.01 21.93 15.74
CA ALA A 862 17.66 21.72 17.04
C ALA A 862 16.81 20.80 17.93
N TYR A 863 15.52 21.09 18.06
CA TYR A 863 14.58 20.24 18.80
C TYR A 863 14.41 18.85 18.15
N GLY A 864 14.40 18.76 16.82
CA GLY A 864 14.38 17.47 16.12
C GLY A 864 15.61 16.62 16.39
N THR A 865 16.78 17.25 16.50
CA THR A 865 18.04 16.58 16.87
C THR A 865 18.01 16.08 18.33
N ILE A 866 17.51 16.90 19.25
CA ILE A 866 17.30 16.49 20.65
C ILE A 866 16.26 15.36 20.73
N PHE A 867 15.17 15.46 19.97
CA PHE A 867 14.12 14.44 19.91
C PHE A 867 14.69 13.09 19.51
N ALA A 868 15.45 13.02 18.41
CA ALA A 868 16.05 11.77 17.94
C ALA A 868 16.98 11.15 19.01
N MET A 869 17.86 11.97 19.60
CA MET A 869 18.74 11.54 20.68
C MET A 869 17.97 11.01 21.89
N LYS A 870 16.95 11.74 22.34
CA LYS A 870 16.16 11.39 23.53
C LYS A 870 15.24 10.21 23.27
N PHE A 871 14.65 10.11 22.09
CA PHE A 871 13.81 9.00 21.69
C PHE A 871 14.60 7.69 21.71
N ALA A 872 15.81 7.66 21.14
CA ALA A 872 16.65 6.46 21.15
C ALA A 872 16.96 5.99 22.59
N LEU A 873 17.37 6.89 23.48
CA LEU A 873 17.68 6.56 24.88
C LEU A 873 16.44 6.15 25.69
N ASN A 874 15.34 6.90 25.52
CA ASN A 874 14.07 6.59 26.16
C ASN A 874 13.53 5.26 25.64
N TYR A 875 13.71 4.91 24.36
CA TYR A 875 13.27 3.63 23.82
C TYR A 875 14.00 2.44 24.46
N ILE A 876 15.33 2.56 24.62
CA ILE A 876 16.15 1.55 25.32
C ILE A 876 15.66 1.38 26.77
N SER A 877 15.43 2.50 27.46
CA SER A 877 14.86 2.49 28.81
C SER A 877 13.47 1.85 28.85
N ALA A 878 12.60 2.20 27.90
CA ALA A 878 11.22 1.71 27.84
C ALA A 878 11.17 0.21 27.60
N MET A 879 12.04 -0.31 26.71
CA MET A 879 12.21 -1.74 26.50
C MET A 879 12.69 -2.45 27.77
N SER A 880 13.63 -1.85 28.51
CA SER A 880 14.11 -2.44 29.77
C SER A 880 13.05 -2.45 30.88
N ASN A 881 12.18 -1.44 30.94
CA ASN A 881 11.25 -1.24 32.06
C ASN A 881 9.83 -1.75 31.80
N PHE A 882 9.34 -1.69 30.55
CA PHE A 882 7.94 -1.95 30.23
C PHE A 882 7.70 -3.20 29.36
N TRP A 883 8.74 -3.80 28.75
CA TRP A 883 8.58 -4.99 27.91
C TRP A 883 7.90 -6.17 28.64
N SER A 884 8.29 -6.39 29.89
CA SER A 884 7.76 -7.46 30.74
C SER A 884 6.65 -6.96 31.69
N ASN A 885 6.05 -5.79 31.43
CA ASN A 885 4.95 -5.29 32.24
C ASN A 885 3.74 -6.24 32.19
N ASP A 886 3.18 -6.59 33.36
CA ASP A 886 2.10 -7.58 33.49
C ASP A 886 0.81 -7.16 32.75
N VAL A 887 0.44 -5.88 32.82
CA VAL A 887 -0.78 -5.37 32.20
C VAL A 887 -0.63 -5.39 30.68
N LEU A 888 0.50 -4.89 30.17
CA LEU A 888 0.79 -4.89 28.75
C LEU A 888 0.89 -6.32 28.19
N THR A 889 1.53 -7.23 28.92
CA THR A 889 1.63 -8.64 28.55
C THR A 889 0.26 -9.31 28.53
N TYR A 890 -0.59 -9.03 29.52
CA TYR A 890 -1.96 -9.53 29.54
C TYR A 890 -2.77 -9.04 28.33
N VAL A 891 -2.72 -7.74 28.01
CA VAL A 891 -3.48 -7.16 26.89
C VAL A 891 -2.99 -7.70 25.55
N ALA A 892 -1.67 -7.77 25.35
CA ALA A 892 -1.09 -8.33 24.15
C ALA A 892 -1.42 -9.84 24.00
N GLY A 893 -1.39 -10.61 25.09
CA GLY A 893 -1.81 -12.00 25.11
C GLY A 893 -3.30 -12.19 24.80
N ALA A 894 -4.18 -11.33 25.33
CA ALA A 894 -5.61 -11.37 25.03
C ALA A 894 -5.90 -11.07 23.55
N ILE A 895 -5.18 -10.11 22.96
CA ILE A 895 -5.26 -9.80 21.52
C ILE A 895 -4.75 -10.98 20.69
N GLN A 896 -3.59 -11.55 21.03
CA GLN A 896 -3.04 -12.71 20.34
C GLN A 896 -4.01 -13.91 20.40
N ALA A 897 -4.63 -14.16 21.56
CA ALA A 897 -5.61 -15.23 21.71
C ALA A 897 -6.90 -15.00 20.91
N ALA A 898 -7.44 -13.77 20.94
CA ALA A 898 -8.65 -13.40 20.21
C ALA A 898 -8.43 -13.37 18.69
N THR A 899 -7.24 -12.99 18.25
CA THR A 899 -6.83 -13.01 16.84
C THR A 899 -6.25 -14.36 16.40
N ALA A 900 -6.27 -15.37 17.27
CA ALA A 900 -5.73 -16.70 17.02
C ALA A 900 -4.29 -16.67 16.47
N GLY A 901 -3.43 -15.80 17.02
CA GLY A 901 -2.03 -15.68 16.62
C GLY A 901 -1.76 -14.74 15.44
N ILE A 902 -2.78 -14.20 14.77
CA ILE A 902 -2.58 -13.26 13.65
C ILE A 902 -1.87 -11.99 14.11
N VAL A 903 -2.16 -11.49 15.31
CA VAL A 903 -1.39 -10.40 15.91
C VAL A 903 -0.47 -11.01 16.97
N PRO A 904 0.85 -11.04 16.74
CA PRO A 904 1.79 -11.52 17.74
C PRO A 904 1.82 -10.63 18.99
N ILE A 905 2.08 -11.23 20.15
CA ILE A 905 2.27 -10.50 21.41
C ILE A 905 3.31 -9.37 21.26
N PRO A 906 4.49 -9.62 20.64
CA PRO A 906 5.51 -8.59 20.46
C PRO A 906 5.04 -7.36 19.68
N LEU A 907 4.22 -7.55 18.63
CA LEU A 907 3.75 -6.43 17.80
C LEU A 907 2.96 -5.42 18.62
N THR A 908 2.01 -5.90 19.41
CA THR A 908 1.20 -5.05 20.30
C THR A 908 2.10 -4.31 21.31
N LYS A 909 3.09 -5.02 21.89
CA LYS A 909 4.04 -4.42 22.85
C LYS A 909 4.86 -3.31 22.21
N ILE A 910 5.40 -3.53 21.01
CA ILE A 910 6.22 -2.56 20.28
C ILE A 910 5.42 -1.29 19.96
N ILE A 911 4.17 -1.43 19.52
CA ILE A 911 3.29 -0.29 19.22
C ILE A 911 3.07 0.55 20.49
N VAL A 912 2.71 -0.10 21.61
CA VAL A 912 2.45 0.61 22.88
C VAL A 912 3.71 1.25 23.45
N ILE A 913 4.84 0.53 23.46
CA ILE A 913 6.13 1.04 23.96
C ILE A 913 6.65 2.18 23.09
N SER A 914 6.49 2.09 21.77
CA SER A 914 6.86 3.17 20.85
C SER A 914 6.02 4.43 21.14
N LEU A 915 4.70 4.28 21.29
CA LEU A 915 3.83 5.40 21.67
C LEU A 915 4.23 6.01 23.02
N LEU A 916 4.46 5.17 24.03
CA LEU A 916 4.89 5.61 25.37
C LEU A 916 6.20 6.40 25.28
N THR A 917 7.17 5.90 24.51
CA THR A 917 8.47 6.55 24.27
C THR A 917 8.31 7.89 23.57
N THR A 918 7.46 7.97 22.54
CA THR A 918 7.13 9.20 21.85
C THR A 918 6.57 10.25 22.82
N MET A 919 5.60 9.86 23.64
CA MET A 919 4.94 10.77 24.58
C MET A 919 5.89 11.24 25.69
N GLU A 920 6.73 10.35 26.22
CA GLU A 920 7.75 10.72 27.20
C GLU A 920 8.79 11.67 26.60
N THR A 921 9.26 11.39 25.38
CA THR A 921 10.25 12.23 24.69
C THR A 921 9.67 13.59 24.36
N TRP A 922 8.41 13.65 23.93
CA TRP A 922 7.71 14.91 23.73
C TRP A 922 7.61 15.72 25.02
N LYS A 923 7.30 15.07 26.14
CA LYS A 923 7.23 15.73 27.43
C LYS A 923 8.59 16.23 27.92
N ASP A 924 9.64 15.49 27.63
CA ASP A 924 11.03 15.94 27.83
C ASP A 924 11.28 17.23 27.05
N LEU A 925 10.84 17.34 25.79
CA LEU A 925 10.97 18.58 25.02
C LEU A 925 10.14 19.74 25.60
N ASP A 926 8.92 19.47 26.08
CA ASP A 926 8.08 20.49 26.74
C ASP A 926 8.73 21.02 28.03
N ARG A 927 9.42 20.15 28.78
CA ARG A 927 10.22 20.55 29.97
C ARG A 927 11.38 21.44 29.54
N LEU A 928 12.11 21.05 28.49
CA LEU A 928 13.22 21.84 27.95
C LEU A 928 12.75 23.23 27.47
N GLU A 929 11.60 23.29 26.80
CA GLU A 929 11.04 24.53 26.26
C GLU A 929 10.79 25.59 27.36
N VAL A 930 10.34 25.15 28.54
CA VAL A 930 10.16 26.04 29.70
C VAL A 930 11.43 26.22 30.54
N GLY A 931 12.56 25.68 30.10
CA GLY A 931 13.88 25.84 30.73
C GLY A 931 14.19 24.88 31.87
N PHE A 932 13.40 23.81 32.04
CA PHE A 932 13.70 22.77 33.02
C PHE A 932 14.80 21.84 32.49
N PRO A 933 15.70 21.34 33.35
CA PRO A 933 16.59 20.26 32.99
C PRO A 933 15.81 18.95 32.83
N VAL A 934 16.36 18.08 31.99
CA VAL A 934 15.81 16.75 31.69
C VAL A 934 16.91 15.71 31.80
N GLU A 935 16.58 14.61 32.45
CA GLU A 935 17.47 13.48 32.67
C GLU A 935 17.89 12.89 31.32
N ILE A 936 19.18 12.62 31.17
CA ILE A 936 19.72 12.06 29.92
C ILE A 936 19.16 10.65 29.68
N TYR A 937 19.14 9.82 30.74
CA TYR A 937 18.70 8.44 30.70
C TYR A 937 17.86 8.12 31.94
N LYS A 938 16.76 7.36 31.76
CA LYS A 938 15.79 7.02 32.80
C LYS A 938 15.90 5.53 33.16
N PRO A 939 16.73 5.13 34.14
CA PRO A 939 17.00 3.72 34.36
C PRO A 939 15.79 2.92 34.88
N LYS A 940 14.86 3.56 35.59
CA LYS A 940 13.71 2.88 36.20
C LYS A 940 12.39 3.41 35.67
N ALA A 941 11.34 2.60 35.79
CA ALA A 941 9.99 3.01 35.45
C ALA A 941 9.58 4.27 36.20
N GLU A 942 9.90 4.42 37.50
CA GLU A 942 9.47 5.59 38.29
C GLU A 942 10.08 6.93 37.84
N ASP A 943 11.15 6.88 37.03
CA ASP A 943 11.79 8.07 36.44
C ASP A 943 11.00 8.61 35.23
N TRP A 944 9.98 7.87 34.77
CA TRP A 944 9.11 8.26 33.65
C TRP A 944 7.86 9.00 34.13
N VAL A 945 7.49 10.04 33.38
CA VAL A 945 6.20 10.72 33.56
C VAL A 945 5.06 9.82 33.15
N TYR A 946 5.22 9.12 32.02
CA TYR A 946 4.20 8.22 31.51
C TYR A 946 4.43 6.80 32.00
N GLN A 947 3.36 6.19 32.48
CA GLN A 947 3.33 4.80 32.93
C GLN A 947 2.33 4.01 32.12
N ILE A 948 2.50 2.69 32.08
CA ILE A 948 1.44 1.79 31.58
C ILE A 948 0.28 1.83 32.59
N PRO A 949 -0.92 2.28 32.18
CA PRO A 949 -2.06 2.37 33.09
C PRO A 949 -2.53 0.97 33.49
N SER A 950 -3.15 0.84 34.66
CA SER A 950 -3.62 -0.46 35.17
C SER A 950 -4.85 -1.03 34.44
N VAL A 951 -5.33 -0.36 33.38
CA VAL A 951 -6.48 -0.80 32.59
C VAL A 951 -6.08 -1.91 31.62
N LYS A 952 -6.90 -2.96 31.53
CA LYS A 952 -6.63 -4.18 30.75
C LYS A 952 -7.32 -4.16 29.38
N ASN A 953 -7.29 -3.02 28.69
CA ASN A 953 -7.91 -2.83 27.38
C ASN A 953 -7.03 -1.91 26.52
N LEU A 954 -6.69 -2.34 25.29
CA LEU A 954 -5.74 -1.62 24.43
C LEU A 954 -6.24 -0.21 24.08
N PRO A 955 -7.46 0.02 23.55
CA PRO A 955 -7.97 1.37 23.30
C PRO A 955 -7.88 2.32 24.51
N ALA A 956 -8.16 1.82 25.72
CA ALA A 956 -8.05 2.61 26.94
C ALA A 956 -6.59 2.92 27.29
N ILE A 957 -5.68 1.94 27.18
CA ILE A 957 -4.22 2.16 27.37
C ILE A 957 -3.72 3.26 26.43
N ILE A 958 -4.06 3.16 25.15
CA ILE A 958 -3.63 4.13 24.13
C ILE A 958 -4.16 5.54 24.45
N ASN A 959 -5.44 5.65 24.80
CA ASN A 959 -6.04 6.94 25.16
C ASN A 959 -5.42 7.55 26.43
N ASP A 960 -5.13 6.75 27.45
CA ASP A 960 -4.51 7.21 28.70
C ASP A 960 -3.06 7.67 28.47
N ILE A 961 -2.28 6.94 27.66
CA ILE A 961 -0.92 7.35 27.27
C ILE A 961 -0.96 8.67 26.49
N MET A 962 -1.95 8.86 25.61
CA MET A 962 -2.10 10.11 24.85
C MET A 962 -2.61 11.28 25.71
N ASN A 963 -3.24 11.02 26.86
CA ASN A 963 -3.85 12.02 27.74
C ASN A 963 -3.44 11.80 29.20
N PRO A 964 -2.16 11.96 29.54
CA PRO A 964 -1.64 11.67 30.88
C PRO A 964 -2.20 12.64 31.94
N LYS A 965 -2.16 12.22 33.20
CA LYS A 965 -2.47 13.07 34.36
C LYS A 965 -1.17 13.59 34.99
N ASN A 966 -1.10 14.91 35.18
CA ASN A 966 -0.12 15.78 35.88
C ASN A 966 1.30 15.26 36.25
N ASP A 967 2.30 16.10 35.96
CA ASP A 967 3.74 15.89 36.20
C ASP A 967 4.22 16.13 37.66
N GLU A 968 3.41 15.81 38.66
CA GLU A 968 3.63 16.24 40.07
C GLU A 968 4.89 15.65 40.74
N THR A 969 5.55 14.66 40.16
CA THR A 969 6.57 13.83 40.81
C THR A 969 8.01 14.08 40.36
N LEU A 970 8.26 14.92 39.35
CA LEU A 970 9.60 15.11 38.78
C LEU A 970 10.46 16.11 39.57
N ASP A 971 11.76 15.81 39.69
CA ASP A 971 12.75 16.77 40.15
C ASP A 971 13.17 17.67 38.98
N ASN A 972 13.11 18.99 39.19
CA ASN A 972 13.44 19.97 38.17
C ASN A 972 14.87 20.53 38.34
N ASP A 973 15.69 20.00 39.25
CA ASP A 973 17.08 20.42 39.41
C ASP A 973 18.10 19.39 38.86
N GLU A 974 17.66 18.24 38.31
CA GLU A 974 18.52 17.17 37.78
C GLU A 974 18.45 17.05 36.24
N GLY A 975 19.58 16.72 35.60
CA GLY A 975 19.66 16.51 34.14
C GLY A 975 20.33 17.65 33.34
N LEU A 976 20.10 17.65 32.03
CA LEU A 976 20.60 18.65 31.07
C LEU A 976 19.50 19.63 30.68
N THR A 977 19.81 20.92 30.70
CA THR A 977 18.94 21.95 30.10
C THR A 977 19.17 22.05 28.60
N TYR A 978 18.30 22.76 27.89
CA TYR A 978 18.43 22.94 26.44
C TYR A 978 19.77 23.60 26.07
N SER A 979 20.23 24.57 26.87
CA SER A 979 21.55 25.19 26.71
C SER A 979 22.71 24.18 26.81
N ASP A 980 22.58 23.13 27.63
CA ASP A 980 23.59 22.08 27.72
C ASP A 980 23.63 21.23 26.43
N TYR A 981 22.47 20.91 25.84
CA TYR A 981 22.40 20.23 24.53
C TYR A 981 23.01 21.09 23.42
N MET A 982 22.68 22.38 23.38
CA MET A 982 23.28 23.30 22.40
C MET A 982 24.79 23.39 22.59
N THR A 983 25.27 23.45 23.82
CA THR A 983 26.70 23.46 24.12
C THR A 983 27.39 22.20 23.59
N LEU A 984 26.79 21.02 23.79
CA LEU A 984 27.30 19.76 23.25
C LEU A 984 27.32 19.78 21.71
N PHE A 985 26.23 20.20 21.07
CA PHE A 985 26.13 20.24 19.60
C PHE A 985 27.11 21.25 19.00
N THR A 986 27.30 22.41 19.64
CA THR A 986 28.27 23.43 19.22
C THR A 986 29.70 22.95 19.37
N ALA A 987 30.03 22.24 20.47
CA ALA A 987 31.34 21.60 20.61
C ALA A 987 31.60 20.59 19.49
N LEU A 988 30.59 19.76 19.18
CA LEU A 988 30.68 18.80 18.08
C LEU A 988 30.83 19.47 16.72
N SER A 989 30.14 20.58 16.50
CA SER A 989 30.22 21.33 15.24
C SER A 989 31.59 21.98 15.05
N PHE A 990 32.20 22.52 16.11
CA PHE A 990 33.53 23.13 16.06
C PHE A 990 34.68 22.12 15.97
N SER A 991 34.54 20.93 16.56
CA SER A 991 35.56 19.86 16.48
C SER A 991 35.38 18.93 15.27
N GLY A 992 34.20 18.90 14.67
CA GLY A 992 33.84 18.00 13.58
C GLY A 992 34.17 18.52 12.17
N PRO A 993 33.74 17.78 11.12
CA PRO A 993 33.98 18.15 9.72
C PRO A 993 33.33 19.49 9.33
N ASN A 994 32.34 19.96 10.10
CA ASN A 994 31.62 21.21 9.88
C ASN A 994 32.32 22.43 10.54
N SER A 995 33.52 22.29 11.11
CA SER A 995 34.20 23.35 11.88
C SER A 995 34.33 24.68 11.12
N ALA A 996 34.91 24.66 9.93
CA ALA A 996 35.08 25.86 9.10
C ALA A 996 33.72 26.52 8.77
N ARG A 997 32.68 25.71 8.51
CA ARG A 997 31.33 26.21 8.24
C ARG A 997 30.72 26.87 9.48
N THR A 998 30.94 26.29 10.63
CA THR A 998 30.50 26.81 11.93
C THR A 998 31.14 28.19 12.18
N TYR A 999 32.44 28.35 11.96
CA TYR A 999 33.08 29.67 12.08
C TYR A 999 32.58 30.70 11.06
N GLN A 1000 32.25 30.30 9.83
CA GLN A 1000 31.62 31.20 8.85
C GLN A 1000 30.25 31.68 9.33
N ARG A 1001 29.40 30.78 9.84
CA ARG A 1001 28.08 31.14 10.38
C ARG A 1001 28.20 32.01 11.62
N LEU A 1002 29.22 31.79 12.45
CA LEU A 1002 29.54 32.71 13.55
C LEU A 1002 29.81 34.12 13.03
N ALA A 1003 30.57 34.25 11.94
CA ALA A 1003 30.81 35.52 11.27
C ALA A 1003 29.50 36.15 10.76
N GLU A 1004 28.62 35.36 10.13
CA GLU A 1004 27.31 35.81 9.63
C GLU A 1004 26.42 36.35 10.76
N VAL A 1005 26.39 35.67 11.92
CA VAL A 1005 25.65 36.13 13.11
C VAL A 1005 26.23 37.44 13.63
N VAL A 1006 27.55 37.53 13.81
CA VAL A 1006 28.24 38.77 14.26
C VAL A 1006 27.95 39.93 13.31
N GLN A 1007 28.11 39.69 12.01
CA GLN A 1007 27.85 40.68 10.97
C GLN A 1007 26.41 41.19 11.03
N THR A 1008 25.45 40.27 11.12
CA THR A 1008 24.01 40.60 11.14
C THR A 1008 23.65 41.39 12.39
N ASN A 1009 24.19 41.02 13.55
CA ASN A 1009 23.93 41.73 14.80
C ASN A 1009 24.52 43.15 14.82
N ILE A 1010 25.76 43.32 14.34
CA ILE A 1010 26.37 44.66 14.24
C ILE A 1010 25.58 45.52 13.24
N GLY A 1011 25.22 44.97 12.08
CA GLY A 1011 24.39 45.66 11.10
C GLY A 1011 23.04 46.08 11.68
N HIS A 1012 22.37 45.19 12.43
CA HIS A 1012 21.11 45.46 13.11
C HIS A 1012 21.24 46.58 14.14
N LYS A 1013 22.21 46.48 15.06
CA LYS A 1013 22.47 47.49 16.10
C LYS A 1013 22.85 48.85 15.50
N ALA A 1014 23.72 48.86 14.51
CA ALA A 1014 24.20 50.10 13.88
C ALA A 1014 23.19 50.68 12.86
N ASN A 1015 22.10 49.97 12.58
CA ASN A 1015 21.13 50.27 11.52
C ASN A 1015 21.82 50.45 10.15
N LYS A 1016 22.75 49.53 9.83
CA LYS A 1016 23.58 49.51 8.61
C LYS A 1016 23.44 48.16 7.92
N ASP A 1017 22.50 48.05 6.99
CA ASP A 1017 22.21 46.81 6.27
C ASP A 1017 23.34 46.33 5.34
N ASP A 1018 24.31 47.20 5.04
CA ASP A 1018 25.47 46.97 4.17
C ASP A 1018 26.76 46.61 4.94
N TYR A 1019 26.69 46.47 6.27
CA TYR A 1019 27.82 46.07 7.09
C TYR A 1019 28.29 44.66 6.72
N SER A 1020 29.56 44.51 6.33
CA SER A 1020 30.12 43.21 5.95
C SER A 1020 31.51 42.96 6.56
N LEU A 1021 31.69 41.77 7.15
CA LEU A 1021 33.00 41.34 7.67
C LEU A 1021 34.00 41.04 6.55
N LYS A 1022 33.55 40.92 5.28
CA LYS A 1022 34.45 40.88 4.11
C LYS A 1022 35.27 42.16 3.98
N ASN A 1023 34.73 43.30 4.41
CA ASN A 1023 35.42 44.59 4.38
C ASN A 1023 36.31 44.81 5.61
N SER A 1024 36.21 43.97 6.64
CA SER A 1024 37.02 44.03 7.85
C SER A 1024 38.31 43.23 7.68
N GLN A 1025 39.34 43.91 7.20
CA GLN A 1025 40.65 43.35 6.94
C GLN A 1025 41.46 43.19 8.24
N VAL A 1026 42.16 42.06 8.38
CA VAL A 1026 43.00 41.77 9.56
C VAL A 1026 44.48 42.09 9.30
N TYR A 1027 44.97 41.82 8.08
CA TYR A 1027 46.38 42.01 7.71
C TYR A 1027 46.57 42.92 6.50
N TYR A 1028 47.55 43.81 6.59
CA TYR A 1028 48.01 44.67 5.49
C TYR A 1028 49.47 44.34 5.13
N LYS A 1029 49.78 44.47 3.85
CA LYS A 1029 51.12 44.28 3.32
C LYS A 1029 51.63 45.56 2.67
N LEU A 1030 52.80 46.01 3.11
CA LEU A 1030 53.58 47.05 2.46
C LEU A 1030 54.68 46.37 1.64
N LYS A 1031 54.64 46.55 0.32
CA LYS A 1031 55.68 46.05 -0.58
C LYS A 1031 56.17 47.19 -1.45
N THR A 1032 57.48 47.40 -1.50
CA THR A 1032 58.08 48.38 -2.40
C THR A 1032 59.56 48.12 -2.64
N LYS A 1033 60.11 48.71 -3.70
CA LYS A 1033 61.54 48.68 -4.00
C LYS A 1033 62.15 50.06 -3.82
N LEU A 1034 63.19 50.13 -2.99
CA LEU A 1034 63.95 51.35 -2.73
C LEU A 1034 65.32 51.25 -3.38
N LYS A 1035 65.71 52.30 -4.11
CA LYS A 1035 67.06 52.43 -4.65
C LYS A 1035 67.82 53.52 -3.91
N VAL A 1036 68.94 53.13 -3.32
CA VAL A 1036 69.86 54.04 -2.62
C VAL A 1036 70.94 54.48 -3.60
N ASN A 1037 71.06 55.79 -3.83
CA ASN A 1037 72.14 56.28 -4.67
C ASN A 1037 73.48 56.20 -3.89
N PRO A 1038 74.51 55.55 -4.45
CA PRO A 1038 75.86 55.59 -3.88
C PRO A 1038 76.34 57.04 -3.78
N LEU A 1039 76.99 57.41 -2.68
CA LEU A 1039 77.46 58.78 -2.43
C LEU A 1039 78.92 58.90 -2.86
N LEU A 1040 79.76 57.96 -2.44
CA LEU A 1040 81.20 58.06 -2.67
C LEU A 1040 81.57 57.63 -4.09
N PHE A 1041 80.90 56.62 -4.64
CA PHE A 1041 81.08 56.23 -6.06
C PHE A 1041 80.60 57.28 -7.06
N THR A 1042 79.72 58.21 -6.66
CA THR A 1042 79.27 59.33 -7.50
C THR A 1042 80.21 60.54 -7.50
N LEU A 1043 81.26 60.53 -6.68
CA LEU A 1043 82.22 61.64 -6.64
C LEU A 1043 83.03 61.71 -7.95
N PRO A 1044 83.43 62.93 -8.40
CA PRO A 1044 84.19 63.13 -9.64
C PRO A 1044 85.50 62.34 -9.71
N LEU A 1045 86.06 61.98 -8.55
CA LEU A 1045 87.26 61.17 -8.39
C LEU A 1045 87.11 59.77 -9.01
N PHE A 1046 85.91 59.18 -8.91
CA PHE A 1046 85.61 57.84 -9.42
C PHE A 1046 84.87 57.88 -10.77
N ALA A 1047 84.23 59.00 -11.11
CA ALA A 1047 83.46 59.18 -12.35
C ALA A 1047 84.25 58.97 -13.66
N LYS A 1048 85.58 59.22 -13.66
CA LYS A 1048 86.45 58.97 -14.83
C LYS A 1048 86.79 57.49 -15.06
N TYR A 1049 86.64 56.64 -14.04
CA TYR A 1049 86.98 55.22 -14.12
C TYR A 1049 85.78 54.33 -14.47
N THR A 1050 84.56 54.87 -14.45
CA THR A 1050 83.32 54.09 -14.54
C THR A 1050 82.57 54.26 -15.88
N ASN A 1051 83.04 55.12 -16.79
CA ASN A 1051 82.55 55.29 -18.18
C ASN A 1051 81.02 55.23 -18.36
N GLY A 1052 80.27 55.72 -17.36
CA GLY A 1052 78.80 55.74 -17.37
C GLY A 1052 78.11 54.37 -17.42
N LYS A 1053 78.80 53.25 -17.15
CA LYS A 1053 78.22 51.88 -17.24
C LYS A 1053 78.63 50.96 -16.10
N ILE A 1054 78.46 51.41 -14.85
CA ILE A 1054 78.20 50.45 -13.78
C ILE A 1054 76.73 50.63 -13.43
N GLU A 1055 75.87 49.84 -14.06
CA GLU A 1055 74.59 49.49 -13.46
C GLU A 1055 74.94 48.74 -12.19
N LEU A 1056 74.96 49.46 -11.05
CA LEU A 1056 75.10 48.87 -9.72
C LEU A 1056 73.79 48.17 -9.33
N GLU A 1057 73.28 47.31 -10.20
CA GLU A 1057 72.09 46.52 -9.96
C GLU A 1057 72.45 45.35 -9.03
N GLY A 1058 71.82 45.32 -7.86
CA GLY A 1058 72.00 44.26 -6.87
C GLY A 1058 72.09 44.80 -5.44
N TRP A 1059 73.20 45.44 -5.07
CA TRP A 1059 73.44 45.84 -3.67
C TRP A 1059 72.89 47.24 -3.31
N THR A 1060 72.47 48.03 -4.29
CA THR A 1060 71.90 49.38 -4.08
C THR A 1060 70.37 49.40 -4.04
N THR A 1061 69.74 48.26 -4.31
CA THR A 1061 68.28 48.08 -4.36
C THR A 1061 67.85 47.24 -3.16
N LEU A 1062 66.83 47.72 -2.44
CA LEU A 1062 66.26 47.10 -1.26
C LEU A 1062 64.81 46.74 -1.56
N ASP A 1063 64.46 45.46 -1.37
CA ASP A 1063 63.08 45.01 -1.37
C ASP A 1063 62.53 45.15 0.06
N VAL A 1064 61.55 46.03 0.26
CA VAL A 1064 60.83 46.17 1.52
C VAL A 1064 59.56 45.34 1.42
N ASP A 1065 59.41 44.34 2.29
CA ASP A 1065 58.23 43.48 2.37
C ASP A 1065 57.82 43.32 3.84
N LEU A 1066 56.83 44.11 4.26
CA LEU A 1066 56.33 44.14 5.64
C LEU A 1066 54.88 43.70 5.67
N ILE A 1067 54.55 42.86 6.65
CA ILE A 1067 53.18 42.47 6.95
C ILE A 1067 52.90 42.85 8.40
N ARG A 1068 51.80 43.57 8.63
CA ARG A 1068 51.30 43.91 9.96
C ARG A 1068 49.80 43.64 10.00
N GLY A 1069 49.33 43.20 11.16
CA GLY A 1069 47.92 42.95 11.40
C GLY A 1069 47.56 43.31 12.83
N TYR A 1070 46.26 43.33 13.09
CA TYR A 1070 45.69 43.63 14.39
C TYR A 1070 46.06 42.62 15.47
#